data_AF-A0A1Y6LAU8-F1
#
_entry.id   AF-A0A1Y6LAU8-F1
#
_cell.length_a   1.000
_cell.length_b   1.000
_cell.length_c   1.000
_cell.angle_alpha   90.00
_cell.angle_beta   90.00
_cell.angle_gamma   90.00
#
_symmetry.space_group_name_H-M   'P 1'
#
loop_
_entity.id
_entity.type
_entity.pdbx_description
1 polymer ?
#
loop_
_entity_poly.entity_id
_entity_poly.type
_entity_poly.pdbx_seq_one_letter_code
_entity_poly.pdbx_strand_id
1 'polypeptide(L)'
;MDGGSSALDNPKSSRQDRRRTADLKDSVRKEDLSAALLDRDADAVAQCLLTAIRLNDLDFVRDIPKTTFSEIIRCLDARHFVAELGNIHVDLSSVAASSMNVAPMREVAFEYASVLRQVLAIRRAAGTGGTLADSRTLLRCARDLGNRKMAELIWSNLISQRLTPDIQCYNYYMSATVWNGMHLAGFRQKVRVIPFFQMARKSGEYKDRRYKDYSVGENGVLESTMRIFNEMVARNIAADEESFRILIVAAAREGDMKTVKAILKRVWSIDVDIILASGDTPQTLPKPMPTNSPLYPQSTLLFTIAHAFGINNDVSAAIRLVDFVARHYRLQISKDVWGQLFEWTFVLSIRRHGTSTNDGSREGQITSDSVQKLWQTMTGPPYFVKPTMGMYNYMIKSLFLRQMSGRIADLLNDEVRGLYTQQRKQTRFLLSSLKHNIASKNKAMGFRRRRWELQDLVGQRNNFWIRRWIRLLLGSFTHTYRLINIKEQYARSLPRLLWNWRNLVPTNVRYETPTGMVQLEFRSEQELIDAGLANYASKMRIRKMLEPTARVVGESWTQRTPHLTRRLAEAAGVQPTRSNTVKTYHDAVHIMDSSQPGAEPGIDTHAEADKVPPHLAALKEACDINIIDFSDKDVRRVQADNESLASFLDMPRTEDLPCRWISVNGLSYDVIRVLGNKYDLHGLALEDLVHTHTRTKVDWYADHAFIVLTLQKLVRLHQHEGSGENCDCNDSLTEEDEDDIDAKFEERSRHSRKWWRWTKKKEPDTLPRYLDRNRDGKLDEFVTAHNGISDKSPLKAIRTLQRYESAQIPEHTAWMEKQSALTEEKLAVSVEQVSIFLLSDNMVISFFERSASDVEEPILERLDSPATMLRRSCDASLVVQAIIDAIVDLGVPIKDAYNMCRKELQIDAMTNPNTRTSRSLHIFGEEVDMLQNLFKPIVHLVNSLRDHNSEPSPIPAPVWTPSFEREPPKQESTTKPSKRDRQGVPATNRTISDFRRIAKARADTATSVTITPLAHTYFGDVLDHCITMISALEQMDASANNISTLIFNTVGARTNNFMMILAVVTVFFAPLTFISGYFGMNFSSGAGLAHPFAFFWVVAIPSLIAFMLLVFGFMLWDNIQDWLARRGLKAHWGRRARASRNRRQ
;
A
#
# COMPACT_ATOMS: atom_id res chain seq x y z
N MET A 1 44.82 -1.98 -27.85
CA MET A 1 46.03 -2.78 -27.72
C MET A 1 45.64 -4.13 -27.15
N ASP A 2 45.81 -5.12 -28.01
CA ASP A 2 45.98 -6.58 -27.91
C ASP A 2 45.13 -7.49 -27.02
N GLY A 3 44.59 -8.51 -27.68
CA GLY A 3 44.01 -9.73 -27.11
C GLY A 3 42.83 -10.28 -27.93
N GLY A 4 43.08 -10.86 -29.11
CA GLY A 4 42.06 -11.51 -29.95
C GLY A 4 41.90 -13.02 -29.70
N SER A 5 40.88 -13.61 -30.36
CA SER A 5 40.47 -15.05 -30.43
C SER A 5 39.45 -15.48 -29.36
N SER A 6 38.34 -16.19 -29.62
CA SER A 6 37.85 -16.96 -30.79
C SER A 6 36.32 -17.01 -30.80
N ALA A 7 35.75 -17.26 -31.99
CA ALA A 7 34.34 -17.50 -32.24
C ALA A 7 33.90 -18.93 -31.88
N LEU A 8 32.64 -19.09 -31.48
CA LEU A 8 31.84 -20.30 -31.69
C LEU A 8 30.38 -19.91 -31.98
N ASP A 9 29.97 -20.17 -33.22
CA ASP A 9 28.64 -19.95 -33.80
C ASP A 9 27.58 -20.90 -33.20
N ASN A 10 26.32 -20.43 -33.11
CA ASN A 10 25.15 -21.28 -32.88
C ASN A 10 24.04 -20.97 -33.94
N PRO A 11 23.64 -21.90 -34.84
CA PRO A 11 23.07 -21.51 -36.15
C PRO A 11 21.56 -21.21 -36.21
N LYS A 12 20.78 -21.39 -35.13
CA LYS A 12 19.30 -21.37 -35.22
C LYS A 12 18.60 -20.09 -34.77
N SER A 13 19.26 -19.16 -34.06
CA SER A 13 18.65 -17.89 -33.61
C SER A 13 18.70 -16.75 -34.64
N SER A 14 19.50 -16.86 -35.69
CA SER A 14 19.85 -15.74 -36.58
C SER A 14 18.80 -15.38 -37.65
N ARG A 15 17.79 -16.23 -37.89
CA ARG A 15 16.82 -16.02 -38.98
C ARG A 15 15.59 -15.19 -38.58
N GLN A 16 15.19 -15.19 -37.31
CA GLN A 16 13.96 -14.53 -36.85
C GLN A 16 14.18 -13.04 -36.51
N ASP A 17 15.36 -12.71 -35.97
CA ASP A 17 15.76 -11.33 -35.65
C ASP A 17 16.05 -10.46 -36.90
N ARG A 18 16.44 -11.08 -38.01
CA ARG A 18 16.67 -10.38 -39.29
C ARG A 18 15.40 -9.88 -39.98
N ARG A 19 14.24 -10.47 -39.69
CA ARG A 19 12.95 -10.03 -40.26
C ARG A 19 12.36 -8.82 -39.52
N ARG A 20 12.46 -8.77 -38.18
CA ARG A 20 11.95 -7.64 -37.37
C ARG A 20 12.76 -6.36 -37.55
N THR A 21 14.04 -6.47 -37.87
CA THR A 21 14.94 -5.33 -38.07
C THR A 21 14.77 -4.65 -39.44
N ALA A 22 14.14 -5.34 -40.41
CA ALA A 22 13.82 -4.77 -41.72
C ALA A 22 12.61 -3.82 -41.67
N ASP A 23 11.54 -4.18 -40.97
CA ASP A 23 10.30 -3.37 -40.86
C ASP A 23 10.49 -2.04 -40.10
N LEU A 24 11.50 -1.95 -39.21
CA LEU A 24 11.79 -0.73 -38.44
C LEU A 24 12.57 0.32 -39.24
N LYS A 25 13.29 -0.08 -40.29
CA LYS A 25 14.07 0.83 -41.16
C LYS A 25 13.21 1.76 -42.01
N ASP A 26 11.97 1.37 -42.33
CA ASP A 26 11.07 2.14 -43.19
C ASP A 26 10.39 3.32 -42.47
N SER A 27 10.55 3.47 -41.15
CA SER A 27 9.71 4.34 -40.30
C SER A 27 10.35 5.65 -39.81
N VAL A 28 11.62 5.95 -40.13
CA VAL A 28 12.29 7.16 -39.60
C VAL A 28 12.87 7.98 -40.75
N ARG A 29 12.22 9.09 -41.13
CA ARG A 29 12.76 10.10 -42.04
C ARG A 29 12.98 11.44 -41.32
N LYS A 30 13.97 12.23 -41.76
CA LYS A 30 14.29 13.58 -41.23
C LYS A 30 13.08 14.56 -41.23
N GLU A 31 12.13 14.34 -42.11
CA GLU A 31 10.91 15.15 -42.28
C GLU A 31 9.98 15.07 -41.05
N ASP A 32 9.89 13.91 -40.40
CA ASP A 32 8.97 13.68 -39.28
C ASP A 32 9.38 14.43 -38.00
N LEU A 33 10.67 14.59 -37.76
CA LEU A 33 11.20 15.36 -36.64
C LEU A 33 10.88 16.86 -36.78
N SER A 34 10.97 17.39 -37.99
CA SER A 34 10.67 18.81 -38.25
C SER A 34 9.18 19.13 -38.05
N ALA A 35 8.29 18.23 -38.47
CA ALA A 35 6.85 18.36 -38.25
C ALA A 35 6.49 18.28 -36.75
N ALA A 36 7.10 17.36 -36.00
CA ALA A 36 6.85 17.21 -34.57
C ALA A 36 7.27 18.44 -33.74
N LEU A 37 8.32 19.14 -34.16
CA LEU A 37 8.79 20.37 -33.50
C LEU A 37 7.87 21.57 -33.76
N LEU A 38 7.34 21.69 -34.98
CA LEU A 38 6.35 22.73 -35.32
C LEU A 38 5.08 22.58 -34.48
N ASP A 39 4.65 21.34 -34.25
CA ASP A 39 3.47 21.02 -33.43
C ASP A 39 3.75 21.07 -31.91
N ARG A 40 5.02 21.24 -31.50
CA ARG A 40 5.52 21.19 -30.10
C ARG A 40 5.10 19.91 -29.35
N ASP A 41 4.99 18.79 -30.06
CA ASP A 41 4.64 17.51 -29.44
C ASP A 41 5.88 16.78 -28.95
N ALA A 42 6.17 16.86 -27.65
CA ALA A 42 7.38 16.25 -27.13
C ALA A 42 7.37 14.72 -27.08
N ASP A 43 6.20 14.07 -27.14
CA ASP A 43 6.15 12.60 -27.21
C ASP A 43 6.60 12.12 -28.60
N ALA A 44 6.18 12.82 -29.66
CA ALA A 44 6.61 12.55 -31.04
C ALA A 44 8.10 12.87 -31.26
N VAL A 45 8.59 13.94 -30.64
CA VAL A 45 10.02 14.30 -30.66
C VAL A 45 10.87 13.24 -29.93
N ALA A 46 10.43 12.76 -28.76
CA ALA A 46 11.13 11.69 -28.04
C ALA A 46 11.16 10.38 -28.84
N GLN A 47 10.06 10.03 -29.52
CA GLN A 47 9.96 8.86 -30.40
C GLN A 47 11.01 8.90 -31.51
N CYS A 48 11.05 9.98 -32.29
CA CYS A 48 11.99 10.13 -33.41
C CYS A 48 13.45 9.99 -32.96
N LEU A 49 13.78 10.52 -31.77
CA LEU A 49 15.12 10.40 -31.23
C LEU A 49 15.44 8.99 -30.76
N LEU A 50 14.58 8.35 -29.94
CA LEU A 50 14.85 7.01 -29.41
C LEU A 50 14.86 5.92 -30.49
N THR A 51 14.09 6.06 -31.57
CA THR A 51 14.13 5.13 -32.71
C THR A 51 15.48 5.21 -33.43
N ALA A 52 16.00 6.42 -33.65
CA ALA A 52 17.34 6.61 -34.21
C ALA A 52 18.42 5.95 -33.33
N ILE A 53 18.27 5.97 -31.99
CA ILE A 53 19.17 5.24 -31.07
C ILE A 53 19.13 3.74 -31.33
N ARG A 54 17.94 3.14 -31.42
CA ARG A 54 17.77 1.69 -31.59
C ARG A 54 18.36 1.19 -32.91
N LEU A 55 18.32 2.02 -33.94
CA LEU A 55 18.89 1.73 -35.26
C LEU A 55 20.39 2.06 -35.35
N ASN A 56 20.98 2.63 -34.29
CA ASN A 56 22.37 3.11 -34.22
C ASN A 56 22.73 4.05 -35.39
N ASP A 57 21.78 4.87 -35.83
CA ASP A 57 21.97 5.84 -36.91
C ASP A 57 22.68 7.09 -36.36
N LEU A 58 24.00 6.97 -36.22
CA LEU A 58 24.87 8.03 -35.71
C LEU A 58 24.97 9.22 -36.68
N ASP A 59 24.75 8.98 -37.98
CA ASP A 59 24.79 10.02 -39.00
C ASP A 59 23.57 10.95 -38.91
N PHE A 60 22.36 10.40 -38.70
CA PHE A 60 21.15 11.19 -38.45
C PHE A 60 21.29 12.12 -37.25
N VAL A 61 21.83 11.63 -36.12
CA VAL A 61 21.97 12.43 -34.89
C VAL A 61 23.09 13.46 -34.99
N ARG A 62 24.15 13.16 -35.76
CA ARG A 62 25.22 14.11 -36.08
C ARG A 62 24.69 15.28 -36.91
N ASP A 63 23.82 15.00 -37.87
CA ASP A 63 23.26 15.98 -38.81
C ASP A 63 22.25 16.97 -38.19
N ILE A 64 21.78 16.75 -36.95
CA ILE A 64 20.83 17.66 -36.28
C ILE A 64 21.53 18.99 -35.93
N PRO A 65 21.01 20.16 -36.40
CA PRO A 65 21.55 21.46 -36.04
C PRO A 65 21.46 21.75 -34.54
N LYS A 66 22.40 22.54 -34.00
CA LYS A 66 22.42 22.89 -32.57
C LYS A 66 21.15 23.61 -32.11
N THR A 67 20.60 24.51 -32.93
CA THR A 67 19.37 25.27 -32.62
C THR A 67 18.13 24.37 -32.56
N THR A 68 17.99 23.47 -33.53
CA THR A 68 16.92 22.47 -33.56
C THR A 68 17.00 21.54 -32.35
N PHE A 69 18.22 21.12 -31.96
CA PHE A 69 18.42 20.32 -30.75
C PHE A 69 17.99 21.05 -29.46
N SER A 70 18.24 22.35 -29.37
CA SER A 70 17.74 23.16 -28.26
C SER A 70 16.22 23.26 -28.21
N GLU A 71 15.56 23.31 -29.36
CA GLU A 71 14.09 23.27 -29.42
C GLU A 71 13.54 21.91 -29.00
N ILE A 72 14.24 20.81 -29.35
CA ILE A 72 13.90 19.47 -28.87
C ILE A 72 13.96 19.40 -27.34
N ILE A 73 15.06 19.86 -26.71
CA ILE A 73 15.19 19.82 -25.25
C ILE A 73 14.14 20.72 -24.56
N ARG A 74 13.78 21.87 -25.16
CA ARG A 74 12.69 22.72 -24.65
C ARG A 74 11.33 22.06 -24.73
N CYS A 75 11.04 21.33 -25.80
CA CYS A 75 9.80 20.56 -25.91
C CYS A 75 9.73 19.49 -24.82
N LEU A 76 10.87 18.83 -24.51
CA LEU A 76 10.96 17.75 -23.52
C LEU A 76 10.98 18.22 -22.05
N ASP A 77 10.72 19.49 -21.74
CA ASP A 77 10.83 20.04 -20.38
C ASP A 77 9.88 19.37 -19.37
N ALA A 78 10.41 18.97 -18.21
CA ALA A 78 9.71 18.24 -17.16
C ALA A 78 8.46 18.97 -16.62
N ARG A 79 8.38 20.31 -16.72
CA ARG A 79 7.21 21.11 -16.30
C ARG A 79 5.91 20.64 -16.93
N HIS A 80 5.97 20.31 -18.22
CA HIS A 80 4.79 19.93 -18.99
C HIS A 80 4.38 18.47 -18.77
N PHE A 81 5.19 17.69 -18.06
CA PHE A 81 5.07 16.23 -17.97
C PHE A 81 4.97 15.74 -16.53
N VAL A 82 5.99 16.04 -15.73
CA VAL A 82 6.25 15.36 -14.47
C VAL A 82 5.88 16.23 -13.26
N ALA A 83 6.06 17.55 -13.35
CA ALA A 83 5.81 18.46 -12.22
C ALA A 83 4.35 18.42 -11.73
N GLU A 84 3.37 18.29 -12.64
CA GLU A 84 1.95 18.22 -12.29
C GLU A 84 1.59 16.89 -11.58
N LEU A 85 2.26 15.77 -11.93
CA LEU A 85 2.13 14.49 -11.25
C LEU A 85 2.78 14.52 -9.85
N GLY A 86 3.88 15.24 -9.70
CA GLY A 86 4.54 15.48 -8.43
C GLY A 86 3.63 16.16 -7.41
N ASN A 87 2.90 17.19 -7.83
CA ASN A 87 1.94 17.91 -6.97
C ASN A 87 0.83 17.01 -6.41
N ILE A 88 0.40 15.99 -7.17
CA ILE A 88 -0.61 15.02 -6.71
C ILE A 88 -0.02 14.11 -5.62
N HIS A 89 1.24 13.69 -5.75
CA HIS A 89 1.93 12.83 -4.77
C HIS A 89 2.19 13.53 -3.44
N VAL A 90 2.46 14.83 -3.45
CA VAL A 90 2.74 15.60 -2.23
C VAL A 90 1.56 15.57 -1.26
N ASP A 91 0.33 15.61 -1.78
CA ASP A 91 -0.90 15.63 -0.98
C ASP A 91 -1.36 14.22 -0.54
N LEU A 92 -0.66 13.17 -0.96
CA LEU A 92 -0.99 11.76 -0.71
C LEU A 92 0.03 11.11 0.24
N SER A 93 -0.42 10.12 1.03
CA SER A 93 0.50 9.21 1.71
C SER A 93 1.06 8.18 0.72
N SER A 94 2.19 7.55 1.04
CA SER A 94 2.81 6.52 0.20
C SER A 94 1.84 5.37 -0.09
N VAL A 95 1.08 4.97 0.94
CA VAL A 95 0.02 3.95 0.85
C VAL A 95 -1.14 4.42 -0.03
N ALA A 96 -1.57 5.68 0.10
CA ALA A 96 -2.66 6.21 -0.73
C ALA A 96 -2.23 6.31 -2.21
N ALA A 97 -1.01 6.76 -2.49
CA ALA A 97 -0.45 6.79 -3.84
C ALA A 97 -0.36 5.38 -4.44
N SER A 98 0.06 4.39 -3.64
CA SER A 98 0.08 2.97 -4.04
C SER A 98 -1.34 2.44 -4.33
N SER A 99 -2.33 2.73 -3.49
CA SER A 99 -3.72 2.33 -3.69
C SER A 99 -4.36 2.95 -4.96
N MET A 100 -3.88 4.14 -5.34
CA MET A 100 -4.30 4.85 -6.55
C MET A 100 -3.49 4.44 -7.80
N ASN A 101 -2.44 3.62 -7.64
CA ASN A 101 -1.58 3.09 -8.71
C ASN A 101 -0.82 4.15 -9.47
N VAL A 102 -0.46 5.20 -8.73
CA VAL A 102 0.43 6.22 -9.25
C VAL A 102 1.85 5.72 -9.01
N ALA A 103 2.67 5.66 -10.06
CA ALA A 103 4.07 5.24 -9.92
C ALA A 103 4.80 6.19 -8.95
N PRO A 104 5.61 5.66 -8.02
CA PRO A 104 6.30 6.50 -7.06
C PRO A 104 7.22 7.46 -7.82
N MET A 105 7.22 8.73 -7.41
CA MET A 105 7.91 9.78 -8.18
C MET A 105 9.40 9.50 -8.39
N ARG A 106 10.06 8.74 -7.51
CA ARG A 106 11.46 8.34 -7.71
C ARG A 106 11.66 7.52 -8.99
N GLU A 107 10.73 6.65 -9.33
CA GLU A 107 10.78 5.84 -10.56
C GLU A 107 10.46 6.68 -11.79
N VAL A 108 9.45 7.55 -11.67
CA VAL A 108 9.12 8.56 -12.71
C VAL A 108 10.35 9.41 -13.03
N ALA A 109 11.03 9.92 -12.00
CA ALA A 109 12.23 10.71 -12.14
C ALA A 109 13.41 9.91 -12.70
N PHE A 110 13.52 8.62 -12.37
CA PHE A 110 14.56 7.75 -12.89
C PHE A 110 14.37 7.45 -14.38
N GLU A 111 13.16 7.08 -14.81
CA GLU A 111 12.82 6.79 -16.19
C GLU A 111 13.03 8.03 -17.07
N TYR A 112 12.48 9.17 -16.65
CA TYR A 112 12.65 10.44 -17.35
C TYR A 112 14.13 10.86 -17.43
N ALA A 113 14.89 10.76 -16.32
CA ALA A 113 16.32 11.04 -16.33
C ALA A 113 17.10 10.07 -17.24
N SER A 114 16.62 8.83 -17.40
CA SER A 114 17.24 7.84 -18.29
C SER A 114 17.10 8.21 -19.76
N VAL A 115 15.90 8.60 -20.19
CA VAL A 115 15.63 9.06 -21.55
C VAL A 115 16.50 10.26 -21.90
N LEU A 116 16.53 11.28 -21.03
CA LEU A 116 17.37 12.46 -21.24
C LEU A 116 18.86 12.11 -21.28
N ARG A 117 19.33 11.21 -20.42
CA ARG A 117 20.74 10.76 -20.42
C ARG A 117 21.12 10.09 -21.73
N GLN A 118 20.26 9.24 -22.29
CA GLN A 118 20.50 8.56 -23.57
C GLN A 118 20.58 9.56 -24.72
N VAL A 119 19.61 10.49 -24.79
CA VAL A 119 19.60 11.56 -25.80
C VAL A 119 20.89 12.41 -25.72
N LEU A 120 21.34 12.74 -24.51
CA LEU A 120 22.55 13.53 -24.31
C LEU A 120 23.86 12.75 -24.55
N ALA A 121 23.90 11.46 -24.22
CA ALA A 121 25.08 10.62 -24.42
C ALA A 121 25.42 10.46 -25.91
N ILE A 122 24.41 10.34 -26.77
CA ILE A 122 24.62 10.14 -28.20
C ILE A 122 25.02 11.44 -28.88
N ARG A 123 24.45 12.57 -28.47
CA ARG A 123 24.89 13.89 -28.95
C ARG A 123 26.37 14.14 -28.64
N ARG A 124 26.87 13.60 -27.52
CA ARG A 124 28.30 13.62 -27.18
C ARG A 124 29.12 12.68 -28.03
N ALA A 125 28.64 11.46 -28.28
CA ALA A 125 29.30 10.48 -29.15
C ALA A 125 29.47 11.00 -30.60
N ALA A 126 28.54 11.85 -31.07
CA ALA A 126 28.60 12.51 -32.37
C ALA A 126 29.56 13.73 -32.44
N GLY A 127 30.30 14.04 -31.36
CA GLY A 127 31.29 15.13 -31.33
C GLY A 127 30.73 16.55 -31.22
N THR A 128 29.41 16.72 -31.15
CA THR A 128 28.74 18.02 -31.02
C THR A 128 28.37 18.31 -29.56
N GLY A 129 29.06 19.26 -28.90
CA GLY A 129 28.73 19.69 -27.53
C GLY A 129 27.33 20.32 -27.40
N GLY A 130 26.71 20.20 -26.22
CA GLY A 130 25.41 20.81 -25.91
C GLY A 130 25.52 22.33 -25.75
N THR A 131 24.41 23.06 -25.93
CA THR A 131 24.41 24.52 -25.71
C THR A 131 24.16 24.86 -24.23
N LEU A 132 24.51 26.08 -23.83
CA LEU A 132 24.16 26.59 -22.50
C LEU A 132 22.64 26.57 -22.25
N ALA A 133 21.84 26.87 -23.28
CA ALA A 133 20.37 26.83 -23.20
C ALA A 133 19.82 25.42 -22.93
N ASP A 134 20.50 24.39 -23.44
CA ASP A 134 20.15 22.99 -23.21
C ASP A 134 20.43 22.61 -21.76
N SER A 135 21.63 22.91 -21.27
CA SER A 135 22.01 22.68 -19.88
C SER A 135 21.10 23.42 -18.90
N ARG A 136 20.71 24.68 -19.22
CA ARG A 136 19.73 25.44 -18.43
C ARG A 136 18.38 24.70 -18.34
N THR A 137 17.87 24.23 -19.47
CA THR A 137 16.58 23.51 -19.52
C THR A 137 16.66 22.18 -18.77
N LEU A 138 17.78 21.46 -18.88
CA LEU A 138 17.99 20.19 -18.18
C LEU A 138 18.13 20.36 -16.66
N LEU A 139 18.83 21.40 -16.20
CA LEU A 139 18.90 21.75 -14.78
C LEU A 139 17.51 22.14 -14.25
N ARG A 140 16.72 22.86 -15.05
CA ARG A 140 15.30 23.16 -14.73
C ARG A 140 14.50 21.88 -14.56
N CYS A 141 14.70 20.89 -15.43
CA CYS A 141 14.06 19.59 -15.31
C CYS A 141 14.48 18.86 -14.02
N ALA A 142 15.77 18.85 -13.70
CA ALA A 142 16.28 18.23 -12.48
C ALA A 142 15.71 18.88 -11.20
N ARG A 143 15.54 20.21 -11.23
CA ARG A 143 14.86 20.97 -10.18
C ARG A 143 13.40 20.56 -10.05
N ASP A 144 12.67 20.54 -11.16
CA ASP A 144 11.23 20.25 -11.17
C ASP A 144 10.93 18.78 -10.80
N LEU A 145 11.92 17.90 -10.92
CA LEU A 145 11.88 16.50 -10.44
C LEU A 145 12.33 16.33 -8.99
N GLY A 146 13.04 17.31 -8.42
CA GLY A 146 13.70 17.19 -7.13
C GLY A 146 14.76 16.08 -7.12
N ASN A 147 15.58 15.96 -8.18
CA ASN A 147 16.63 14.94 -8.28
C ASN A 147 18.04 15.57 -8.29
N ARG A 148 18.66 15.62 -7.11
CA ARG A 148 20.00 16.20 -6.94
C ARG A 148 21.07 15.52 -7.80
N LYS A 149 21.07 14.19 -7.89
CA LYS A 149 22.09 13.44 -8.65
C LYS A 149 22.07 13.77 -10.13
N MET A 150 20.87 13.95 -10.70
CA MET A 150 20.71 14.37 -12.08
C MET A 150 21.30 15.77 -12.28
N ALA A 151 21.03 16.69 -11.35
CA ALA A 151 21.55 18.05 -11.40
C ALA A 151 23.09 18.08 -11.31
N GLU A 152 23.70 17.30 -10.41
CA GLU A 152 25.16 17.17 -10.27
C GLU A 152 25.83 16.65 -11.54
N LEU A 153 25.23 15.64 -12.17
CA LEU A 153 25.71 15.13 -13.46
C LEU A 153 25.63 16.19 -14.56
N ILE A 154 24.52 16.93 -14.65
CA ILE A 154 24.39 17.99 -15.67
C ILE A 154 25.38 19.12 -15.40
N TRP A 155 25.56 19.49 -14.13
CA TRP A 155 26.49 20.53 -13.71
C TRP A 155 27.96 20.18 -14.02
N SER A 156 28.39 18.96 -13.69
CA SER A 156 29.75 18.50 -14.02
C SER A 156 30.01 18.46 -15.52
N ASN A 157 28.98 18.10 -16.30
CA ASN A 157 29.05 18.12 -17.76
C ASN A 157 29.10 19.54 -18.35
N LEU A 158 28.40 20.51 -17.75
CA LEU A 158 28.46 21.91 -18.15
C LEU A 158 29.88 22.46 -17.97
N ILE A 159 30.50 22.17 -16.82
CA ILE A 159 31.87 22.60 -16.51
C ILE A 159 32.89 21.89 -17.42
N SER A 160 32.74 20.58 -17.66
CA SER A 160 33.69 19.83 -18.51
C SER A 160 33.67 20.30 -19.96
N GLN A 161 32.53 20.82 -20.45
CA GLN A 161 32.39 21.42 -21.78
C GLN A 161 32.91 22.88 -21.85
N ARG A 162 33.48 23.42 -20.77
CA ARG A 162 33.96 24.81 -20.66
C ARG A 162 32.89 25.87 -20.99
N LEU A 163 31.61 25.54 -20.78
CA LEU A 163 30.52 26.51 -20.90
C LEU A 163 30.47 27.37 -19.64
N THR A 164 30.25 28.67 -19.77
CA THR A 164 30.06 29.57 -18.62
C THR A 164 28.60 29.47 -18.14
N PRO A 165 28.33 29.00 -16.91
CA PRO A 165 26.97 28.94 -16.38
C PRO A 165 26.42 30.36 -16.15
N ASP A 166 25.15 30.55 -16.47
CA ASP A 166 24.42 31.80 -16.20
C ASP A 166 23.67 31.75 -14.86
N ILE A 167 23.10 32.89 -14.47
CA ILE A 167 22.30 33.04 -13.24
C ILE A 167 21.19 31.96 -13.14
N GLN A 168 20.52 31.65 -14.25
CA GLN A 168 19.46 30.66 -14.29
C GLN A 168 19.98 29.22 -14.11
N CYS A 169 21.16 28.87 -14.67
CA CYS A 169 21.80 27.59 -14.38
C CYS A 169 22.12 27.45 -12.89
N TYR A 170 22.71 28.48 -12.27
CA TYR A 170 23.00 28.48 -10.83
C TYR A 170 21.72 28.34 -10.00
N ASN A 171 20.67 29.10 -10.32
CA ASN A 171 19.38 29.03 -9.63
C ASN A 171 18.75 27.63 -9.73
N TYR A 172 18.73 27.01 -10.91
CA TYR A 172 18.15 25.68 -11.04
C TYR A 172 18.99 24.59 -10.36
N TYR A 173 20.32 24.72 -10.37
CA TYR A 173 21.21 23.81 -9.67
C TYR A 173 21.02 23.90 -8.15
N MET A 174 21.05 25.12 -7.58
CA MET A 174 20.74 25.38 -6.17
C MET A 174 19.33 24.94 -5.79
N SER A 175 18.35 25.17 -6.66
CA SER A 175 16.98 24.76 -6.38
C SER A 175 16.83 23.23 -6.42
N ALA A 176 17.58 22.51 -7.25
CA ALA A 176 17.54 21.04 -7.30
C ALA A 176 18.19 20.41 -6.04
N THR A 177 19.19 21.05 -5.44
CA THR A 177 19.75 20.61 -4.15
C THR A 177 18.75 20.86 -3.02
N VAL A 178 18.10 22.03 -3.00
CA VAL A 178 17.14 22.42 -1.96
C VAL A 178 15.81 21.66 -2.05
N TRP A 179 15.37 21.23 -3.23
CA TRP A 179 14.09 20.51 -3.39
C TRP A 179 14.26 19.01 -3.66
N ASN A 180 15.40 18.44 -3.27
CA ASN A 180 15.66 17.00 -3.43
C ASN A 180 14.58 16.17 -2.72
N GLY A 181 13.92 15.27 -3.46
CA GLY A 181 12.84 14.43 -2.94
C GLY A 181 11.53 15.16 -2.62
N MET A 182 11.32 16.39 -3.11
CA MET A 182 10.09 17.21 -2.87
C MET A 182 8.79 16.46 -3.14
N HIS A 183 8.79 15.64 -4.18
CA HIS A 183 7.60 14.93 -4.65
C HIS A 183 7.40 13.56 -4.00
N LEU A 184 8.24 13.19 -3.02
CA LEU A 184 8.03 11.98 -2.23
C LEU A 184 6.80 12.16 -1.33
N ALA A 185 5.99 11.12 -1.23
CA ALA A 185 4.82 11.12 -0.35
C ALA A 185 5.22 11.42 1.10
N GLY A 186 4.49 12.32 1.75
CA GLY A 186 4.80 12.78 3.10
C GLY A 186 6.01 13.72 3.23
N PHE A 187 6.54 14.26 2.13
CA PHE A 187 7.64 15.24 2.11
C PHE A 187 7.46 16.36 3.14
N ARG A 188 6.29 17.02 3.15
CA ARG A 188 6.02 18.18 4.02
C ARG A 188 6.16 17.86 5.51
N GLN A 189 5.82 16.64 5.93
CA GLN A 189 5.98 16.22 7.33
C GLN A 189 7.45 16.08 7.71
N LYS A 190 8.28 15.54 6.80
CA LYS A 190 9.72 15.29 7.02
C LYS A 190 10.56 16.57 7.03
N VAL A 191 10.06 17.65 6.44
CA VAL A 191 10.75 18.96 6.37
C VAL A 191 10.44 19.87 7.55
N ARG A 192 9.39 19.57 8.34
CA ARG A 192 9.04 20.35 9.53
C ARG A 192 10.23 20.45 10.48
N VAL A 193 10.52 21.66 10.94
CA VAL A 193 11.60 21.93 11.89
C VAL A 193 11.06 21.75 13.30
N ILE A 194 11.33 20.58 13.88
CA ILE A 194 11.12 20.25 15.29
C ILE A 194 12.32 19.40 15.77
N PRO A 195 12.65 19.38 17.07
CA PRO A 195 13.76 18.61 17.64
C PRO A 195 13.87 17.18 17.11
N PHE A 196 12.76 16.43 17.09
CA PHE A 196 12.73 15.05 16.59
C PHE A 196 13.21 14.92 15.13
N PHE A 197 12.64 15.70 14.21
CA PHE A 197 13.05 15.63 12.80
C PHE A 197 14.42 16.24 12.56
N GLN A 198 14.86 17.20 13.38
CA GLN A 198 16.21 17.75 13.26
C GLN A 198 17.27 16.74 13.69
N MET A 199 17.03 15.99 14.77
CA MET A 199 17.90 14.88 15.19
C MET A 199 17.96 13.79 14.12
N ALA A 200 16.82 13.37 13.57
CA ALA A 200 16.75 12.35 12.52
C ALA A 200 17.42 12.78 11.19
N ARG A 201 17.65 14.09 10.99
CA ARG A 201 18.29 14.66 9.80
C ARG A 201 19.77 14.98 9.98
N LYS A 202 20.29 15.04 11.21
CA LYS A 202 21.69 15.36 11.47
C LYS A 202 22.60 14.23 10.98
N SER A 203 23.73 14.57 10.33
CA SER A 203 24.71 13.57 9.91
C SER A 203 25.39 12.90 11.12
N GLY A 204 25.23 11.58 11.30
CA GLY A 204 25.83 10.79 12.40
C GLY A 204 25.35 9.32 12.43
N GLU A 205 25.67 8.59 13.52
CA GLU A 205 25.38 7.15 13.75
C GLU A 205 23.89 6.76 13.61
N TYR A 206 22.95 7.68 13.83
CA TYR A 206 21.50 7.42 13.78
C TYR A 206 20.87 7.77 12.42
N LYS A 207 21.45 7.30 11.31
CA LYS A 207 20.95 7.63 9.97
C LYS A 207 19.83 6.70 9.51
N ASP A 208 18.59 7.01 9.87
CA ASP A 208 17.41 6.35 9.28
C ASP A 208 17.39 6.61 7.75
N ARG A 209 17.35 5.52 6.98
CA ARG A 209 17.33 5.52 5.50
C ARG A 209 16.22 6.43 4.94
N ARG A 210 15.13 6.66 5.69
CA ARG A 210 13.98 7.50 5.31
C ARG A 210 14.27 9.01 5.29
N TYR A 211 15.29 9.48 6.02
CA TYR A 211 15.68 10.90 6.14
C TYR A 211 16.98 11.24 5.41
N LYS A 212 17.60 10.26 4.73
CA LYS A 212 18.87 10.42 4.00
C LYS A 212 18.88 11.61 3.02
N ASP A 213 17.76 11.90 2.38
CA ASP A 213 17.63 12.99 1.39
C ASP A 213 17.42 14.38 2.03
N TYR A 214 17.36 14.47 3.36
CA TYR A 214 17.00 15.66 4.13
C TYR A 214 18.09 16.08 5.13
N SER A 215 19.35 15.74 4.90
CA SER A 215 20.43 15.95 5.86
C SER A 215 20.63 17.43 6.25
N VAL A 216 20.95 17.66 7.53
CA VAL A 216 21.20 18.99 8.14
C VAL A 216 22.55 18.96 8.87
N GLY A 217 23.27 20.09 8.95
CA GLY A 217 24.57 20.20 9.62
C GLY A 217 25.75 20.18 8.62
N GLU A 218 26.84 19.49 8.96
CA GLU A 218 28.00 19.35 8.08
C GLU A 218 27.63 18.61 6.78
N ASN A 219 27.92 19.21 5.62
CA ASN A 219 27.39 18.80 4.32
C ASN A 219 25.85 18.88 4.21
N GLY A 220 25.24 19.79 4.98
CA GLY A 220 23.82 20.11 4.94
C GLY A 220 23.37 20.78 3.65
N VAL A 221 22.06 21.01 3.54
CA VAL A 221 21.44 21.64 2.37
C VAL A 221 21.83 23.12 2.28
N LEU A 222 21.89 23.84 3.39
CA LEU A 222 22.26 25.26 3.43
C LEU A 222 23.71 25.47 3.03
N GLU A 223 24.64 24.73 3.66
CA GLU A 223 26.07 24.81 3.35
C GLU A 223 26.34 24.51 1.87
N SER A 224 25.75 23.43 1.35
CA SER A 224 25.89 23.04 -0.06
C SER A 224 25.37 24.13 -1.00
N THR A 225 24.26 24.77 -0.65
CA THR A 225 23.63 25.83 -1.47
C THR A 225 24.42 27.14 -1.39
N MET A 226 24.88 27.52 -0.19
CA MET A 226 25.73 28.69 0.02
C MET A 226 27.07 28.58 -0.71
N ARG A 227 27.66 27.39 -0.75
CA ARG A 227 28.87 27.14 -1.55
C ARG A 227 28.66 27.46 -3.03
N ILE A 228 27.55 26.98 -3.60
CA ILE A 228 27.18 27.23 -5.00
C ILE A 228 26.89 28.73 -5.23
N PHE A 229 26.21 29.38 -4.28
CA PHE A 229 25.92 30.82 -4.36
C PHE A 229 27.20 31.67 -4.29
N ASN A 230 28.12 31.35 -3.39
CA ASN A 230 29.40 32.05 -3.29
C ASN A 230 30.24 31.86 -4.55
N GLU A 231 30.20 30.68 -5.17
CA GLU A 231 30.82 30.43 -6.47
C GLU A 231 30.23 31.34 -7.57
N MET A 232 28.90 31.52 -7.59
CA MET A 232 28.22 32.41 -8.53
C MET A 232 28.66 33.87 -8.35
N VAL A 233 28.71 34.35 -7.09
CA VAL A 233 29.15 35.71 -6.76
C VAL A 233 30.62 35.93 -7.10
N ALA A 234 31.49 34.95 -6.84
CA ALA A 234 32.91 35.00 -7.19
C ALA A 234 33.14 35.11 -8.72
N ARG A 235 32.19 34.65 -9.53
CA ARG A 235 32.20 34.80 -10.99
C ARG A 235 31.55 36.12 -11.47
N ASN A 236 31.28 37.07 -10.57
CA ASN A 236 30.64 38.36 -10.86
C ASN A 236 29.24 38.25 -11.50
N ILE A 237 28.50 37.18 -11.20
CA ILE A 237 27.11 37.01 -11.67
C ILE A 237 26.17 37.57 -10.58
N ALA A 238 25.41 38.62 -10.91
CA ALA A 238 24.50 39.26 -9.98
C ALA A 238 23.31 38.34 -9.63
N ALA A 239 23.02 38.19 -8.34
CA ALA A 239 21.89 37.43 -7.83
C ALA A 239 20.54 38.09 -8.14
N ASP A 240 19.52 37.29 -8.46
CA ASP A 240 18.14 37.74 -8.71
C ASP A 240 17.19 37.34 -7.55
N GLU A 241 15.91 37.69 -7.66
CA GLU A 241 14.88 37.30 -6.67
C GLU A 241 14.88 35.79 -6.42
N GLU A 242 15.04 34.97 -7.46
CA GLU A 242 14.99 33.52 -7.37
C GLU A 242 16.19 32.96 -6.58
N SER A 243 17.39 33.53 -6.76
CA SER A 243 18.57 33.15 -5.97
C SER A 243 18.33 33.34 -4.48
N PHE A 244 17.84 34.51 -4.06
CA PHE A 244 17.58 34.81 -2.66
C PHE A 244 16.43 33.98 -2.09
N ARG A 245 15.41 33.70 -2.90
CA ARG A 245 14.30 32.81 -2.54
C ARG A 245 14.79 31.39 -2.23
N ILE A 246 15.70 30.85 -3.04
CA ILE A 246 16.28 29.52 -2.82
C ILE A 246 17.11 29.48 -1.53
N LEU A 247 17.91 30.52 -1.26
CA LEU A 247 18.65 30.65 0.00
C LEU A 247 17.73 30.73 1.22
N ILE A 248 16.61 31.48 1.12
CA ILE A 248 15.60 31.53 2.19
C ILE A 248 15.04 30.14 2.46
N VAL A 249 14.69 29.36 1.43
CA VAL A 249 14.19 27.99 1.61
C VAL A 249 15.26 27.10 2.23
N ALA A 250 16.51 27.17 1.76
CA ALA A 250 17.61 26.38 2.30
C ALA A 250 17.84 26.65 3.80
N ALA A 251 17.90 27.92 4.19
CA ALA A 251 18.07 28.33 5.59
C ALA A 251 16.87 27.92 6.46
N ALA A 252 15.65 28.10 5.94
CA ALA A 252 14.45 27.71 6.65
C ALA A 252 14.36 26.19 6.87
N ARG A 253 14.86 25.35 5.95
CA ARG A 253 14.86 23.87 6.12
C ARG A 253 15.76 23.40 7.27
N GLU A 254 16.84 24.12 7.55
CA GLU A 254 17.76 23.81 8.65
C GLU A 254 17.34 24.47 9.97
N GLY A 255 16.37 25.39 9.94
CA GLY A 255 15.90 26.12 11.12
C GLY A 255 16.60 27.47 11.35
N ASP A 256 17.41 27.94 10.40
CA ASP A 256 18.13 29.20 10.51
C ASP A 256 17.24 30.40 10.09
N MET A 257 16.36 30.80 11.01
CA MET A 257 15.47 31.95 10.78
C MET A 257 16.20 33.30 10.87
N LYS A 258 17.41 33.36 11.46
CA LYS A 258 18.22 34.58 11.50
C LYS A 258 18.66 34.96 10.10
N THR A 259 19.17 33.99 9.33
CA THR A 259 19.55 34.19 7.93
C THR A 259 18.35 34.57 7.06
N VAL A 260 17.19 33.93 7.26
CA VAL A 260 15.95 34.28 6.53
C VAL A 260 15.54 35.74 6.76
N LYS A 261 15.46 36.18 8.03
CA LYS A 261 15.12 37.57 8.37
C LYS A 261 16.17 38.56 7.83
N ALA A 262 17.45 38.21 7.91
CA ALA A 262 18.53 39.04 7.39
C ALA A 262 18.44 39.24 5.87
N ILE A 263 18.11 38.20 5.10
CA ILE A 263 17.92 38.30 3.65
C ILE A 263 16.72 39.20 3.32
N LEU A 264 15.57 38.99 3.98
CA LEU A 264 14.36 39.81 3.77
C LEU A 264 14.62 41.31 4.06
N LYS A 265 15.35 41.59 5.14
CA LYS A 265 15.74 42.95 5.53
C LYS A 265 16.74 43.58 4.57
N ARG A 266 17.78 42.85 4.15
CA ARG A 266 18.86 43.40 3.30
C ARG A 266 18.45 43.59 1.85
N VAL A 267 17.67 42.66 1.29
CA VAL A 267 17.32 42.67 -0.15
C VAL A 267 16.09 43.54 -0.41
N TRP A 268 15.05 43.41 0.42
CA TRP A 268 13.73 44.06 0.20
C TRP A 268 13.37 45.13 1.25
N SER A 269 14.23 45.38 2.24
CA SER A 269 13.94 46.27 3.37
C SER A 269 12.70 45.84 4.17
N ILE A 270 12.42 44.53 4.19
CA ILE A 270 11.30 43.95 4.95
C ILE A 270 11.85 43.53 6.32
N ASP A 271 11.62 44.36 7.33
CA ASP A 271 11.98 44.04 8.72
C ASP A 271 10.84 43.28 9.40
N VAL A 272 11.01 41.96 9.51
CA VAL A 272 10.00 41.05 10.06
C VAL A 272 9.63 41.40 11.50
N ASP A 273 10.62 41.76 12.32
CA ASP A 273 10.39 41.97 13.75
C ASP A 273 9.62 43.28 13.99
N ILE A 274 9.89 44.32 13.20
CA ILE A 274 9.14 45.58 13.23
C ILE A 274 7.70 45.39 12.73
N ILE A 275 7.49 44.61 11.66
CA ILE A 275 6.15 44.33 11.11
C ILE A 275 5.30 43.55 12.11
N LEU A 276 5.91 42.67 12.91
CA LEU A 276 5.18 41.93 13.94
C LEU A 276 4.87 42.78 15.18
N ALA A 277 5.73 43.74 15.52
CA ALA A 277 5.57 44.65 16.65
C ALA A 277 4.60 45.81 16.35
N SER A 278 4.51 46.25 15.09
CA SER A 278 3.55 47.27 14.64
C SER A 278 2.16 46.62 14.51
N GLY A 279 1.10 47.31 14.93
CA GLY A 279 -0.30 46.86 14.71
C GLY A 279 -0.73 46.89 13.23
N ASP A 280 -2.01 47.14 12.97
CA ASP A 280 -2.63 47.02 11.62
C ASP A 280 -2.03 47.94 10.52
N THR A 281 -1.20 48.93 10.87
CA THR A 281 -0.50 49.81 9.91
C THR A 281 1.03 49.75 10.11
N PRO A 282 1.76 49.09 9.20
CA PRO A 282 3.22 49.01 9.25
C PRO A 282 3.86 50.35 8.86
N GLN A 283 4.72 50.89 9.73
CA GLN A 283 5.39 52.18 9.52
C GLN A 283 6.55 52.12 8.51
N THR A 284 7.02 50.92 8.17
CA THR A 284 8.12 50.72 7.22
C THR A 284 7.60 50.59 5.80
N LEU A 285 7.97 51.54 4.94
CA LEU A 285 7.74 51.48 3.50
C LEU A 285 8.79 50.57 2.86
N PRO A 286 8.41 49.48 2.18
CA PRO A 286 9.35 48.65 1.43
C PRO A 286 10.09 49.46 0.37
N LYS A 287 11.26 48.96 -0.03
CA LYS A 287 12.09 49.62 -1.06
C LYS A 287 11.26 49.83 -2.34
N PRO A 288 11.07 51.09 -2.81
CA PRO A 288 10.38 51.33 -4.06
C PRO A 288 11.27 50.81 -5.18
N MET A 289 10.82 49.76 -5.86
CA MET A 289 11.56 49.13 -6.94
C MET A 289 10.73 49.18 -8.23
N PRO A 290 11.36 49.49 -9.37
CA PRO A 290 10.68 49.42 -10.65
C PRO A 290 10.29 47.97 -10.95
N THR A 291 9.14 47.76 -11.59
CA THR A 291 8.61 46.43 -11.93
C THR A 291 9.54 45.60 -12.81
N ASN A 292 10.49 46.24 -13.51
CA ASN A 292 11.46 45.59 -14.38
C ASN A 292 12.77 45.21 -13.64
N SER A 293 12.88 45.48 -12.33
CA SER A 293 14.06 45.11 -11.55
C SER A 293 14.15 43.59 -11.38
N PRO A 294 15.35 42.97 -11.53
CA PRO A 294 15.54 41.52 -11.29
C PRO A 294 15.27 41.10 -9.84
N LEU A 295 15.23 42.06 -8.91
CA LEU A 295 14.94 41.85 -7.49
C LEU A 295 13.48 42.19 -7.13
N TYR A 296 12.65 42.59 -8.10
CA TYR A 296 11.25 42.90 -7.83
C TYR A 296 10.52 41.64 -7.30
N PRO A 297 9.88 41.69 -6.11
CA PRO A 297 9.14 40.58 -5.55
C PRO A 297 8.12 39.98 -6.50
N GLN A 298 8.13 38.66 -6.63
CA GLN A 298 7.12 37.92 -7.38
C GLN A 298 6.14 37.21 -6.44
N SER A 299 5.02 36.71 -6.96
CA SER A 299 4.07 35.91 -6.19
C SER A 299 4.69 34.63 -5.60
N THR A 300 5.80 34.15 -6.17
CA THR A 300 6.61 33.04 -5.65
C THR A 300 7.32 33.38 -4.34
N LEU A 301 7.68 34.65 -4.13
CA LEU A 301 8.27 35.08 -2.85
C LEU A 301 7.25 34.92 -1.71
N LEU A 302 5.98 35.27 -1.96
CA LEU A 302 4.90 35.07 -1.00
C LEU A 302 4.77 33.59 -0.60
N PHE A 303 4.91 32.67 -1.55
CA PHE A 303 4.92 31.23 -1.28
C PHE A 303 6.12 30.84 -0.41
N THR A 304 7.30 31.37 -0.71
CA THR A 304 8.51 31.10 0.06
C THR A 304 8.44 31.64 1.49
N ILE A 305 7.86 32.82 1.70
CA ILE A 305 7.62 33.36 3.04
C ILE A 305 6.64 32.44 3.78
N ALA A 306 5.51 32.08 3.16
CA ALA A 306 4.55 31.15 3.75
C ALA A 306 5.16 29.78 4.07
N HIS A 307 6.04 29.28 3.20
CA HIS A 307 6.74 28.01 3.38
C HIS A 307 7.78 28.08 4.51
N ALA A 308 8.65 29.09 4.50
CA ALA A 308 9.77 29.22 5.43
C ALA A 308 9.30 29.41 6.88
N PHE A 309 8.33 30.28 7.10
CA PHE A 309 7.77 30.51 8.43
C PHE A 309 6.82 29.37 8.84
N GLY A 310 6.10 28.75 7.89
CA GLY A 310 5.25 27.59 8.15
C GLY A 310 5.99 26.35 8.64
N ILE A 311 7.09 25.94 7.97
CA ILE A 311 7.89 24.76 8.37
C ILE A 311 8.61 24.96 9.71
N ASN A 312 8.83 26.22 10.11
CA ASN A 312 9.44 26.63 11.38
C ASN A 312 8.39 26.98 12.46
N ASN A 313 7.16 26.52 12.27
CA ASN A 313 6.06 26.62 13.23
C ASN A 313 5.60 28.06 13.57
N ASP A 314 5.86 29.06 12.72
CA ASP A 314 5.41 30.46 12.92
C ASP A 314 4.46 30.93 11.82
N VAL A 315 3.26 30.38 11.80
CA VAL A 315 2.25 30.74 10.79
C VAL A 315 1.69 32.15 11.01
N SER A 316 1.75 32.67 12.23
CA SER A 316 1.25 34.00 12.56
C SER A 316 2.05 35.11 11.87
N ALA A 317 3.38 35.00 11.89
CA ALA A 317 4.26 35.87 11.14
C ALA A 317 4.07 35.70 9.63
N ALA A 318 3.90 34.46 9.18
CA ALA A 318 3.70 34.15 7.76
C ALA A 318 2.48 34.90 7.17
N ILE A 319 1.33 34.90 7.87
CA ILE A 319 0.10 35.57 7.40
C ILE A 319 0.32 37.08 7.29
N ARG A 320 0.89 37.71 8.31
CA ARG A 320 1.13 39.16 8.33
C ARG A 320 2.14 39.59 7.26
N LEU A 321 3.22 38.84 7.10
CA LEU A 321 4.25 39.15 6.10
C LEU A 321 3.72 38.96 4.68
N VAL A 322 2.98 37.88 4.41
CA VAL A 322 2.37 37.65 3.09
C VAL A 322 1.41 38.77 2.74
N ASP A 323 0.57 39.19 3.67
CA ASP A 323 -0.36 40.31 3.45
C ASP A 323 0.36 41.64 3.24
N PHE A 324 1.36 41.93 4.09
CA PHE A 324 2.20 43.12 3.98
C PHE A 324 2.86 43.21 2.60
N VAL A 325 3.57 42.16 2.18
CA VAL A 325 4.29 42.15 0.90
C VAL A 325 3.30 42.20 -0.28
N ALA A 326 2.16 41.52 -0.17
CA ALA A 326 1.13 41.54 -1.22
C ALA A 326 0.55 42.95 -1.44
N ARG A 327 0.22 43.68 -0.37
CA ARG A 327 -0.34 45.04 -0.48
C ARG A 327 0.67 46.04 -1.03
N HIS A 328 1.90 46.03 -0.54
CA HIS A 328 2.91 47.03 -0.90
C HIS A 328 3.45 46.86 -2.32
N TYR A 329 3.69 45.61 -2.74
CA TYR A 329 4.16 45.31 -4.10
C TYR A 329 3.00 45.00 -5.06
N ARG A 330 1.75 45.20 -4.63
CA ARG A 330 0.51 44.94 -5.39
C ARG A 330 0.48 43.54 -6.02
N LEU A 331 0.91 42.55 -5.26
CA LEU A 331 0.95 41.16 -5.69
C LEU A 331 -0.35 40.45 -5.33
N GLN A 332 -0.84 39.61 -6.25
CA GLN A 332 -1.95 38.72 -5.95
C GLN A 332 -1.46 37.52 -5.14
N ILE A 333 -2.11 37.25 -4.01
CA ILE A 333 -1.81 36.07 -3.19
C ILE A 333 -2.38 34.83 -3.92
N SER A 334 -1.47 33.99 -4.45
CA SER A 334 -1.85 32.77 -5.16
C SER A 334 -2.56 31.76 -4.25
N LYS A 335 -3.37 30.90 -4.86
CA LYS A 335 -4.03 29.77 -4.19
C LYS A 335 -3.03 28.83 -3.50
N ASP A 336 -1.83 28.69 -4.04
CA ASP A 336 -0.78 27.84 -3.45
C ASP A 336 -0.24 28.43 -2.15
N VAL A 337 -0.16 29.77 -2.05
CA VAL A 337 0.25 30.47 -0.83
C VAL A 337 -0.80 30.28 0.26
N TRP A 338 -2.07 30.49 -0.08
CA TRP A 338 -3.18 30.20 0.83
C TRP A 338 -3.23 28.73 1.23
N GLY A 339 -2.96 27.81 0.30
CA GLY A 339 -2.88 26.38 0.57
C GLY A 339 -1.80 26.04 1.59
N GLN A 340 -0.61 26.63 1.43
CA GLN A 340 0.52 26.47 2.34
C GLN A 340 0.20 27.01 3.75
N LEU A 341 -0.33 28.25 3.84
CA LEU A 341 -0.73 28.84 5.11
C LEU A 341 -1.80 28.00 5.81
N PHE A 342 -2.80 27.55 5.05
CA PHE A 342 -3.91 26.76 5.58
C PHE A 342 -3.48 25.38 6.07
N GLU A 343 -2.60 24.70 5.32
CA GLU A 343 -2.03 23.42 5.73
C GLU A 343 -1.25 23.55 7.05
N TRP A 344 -0.33 24.51 7.16
CA TRP A 344 0.45 24.68 8.39
C TRP A 344 -0.41 25.14 9.56
N THR A 345 -1.41 25.99 9.32
CA THR A 345 -2.41 26.34 10.34
C THR A 345 -3.11 25.06 10.84
N PHE A 346 -3.51 24.17 9.94
CA PHE A 346 -4.11 22.89 10.33
C PHE A 346 -3.12 22.01 11.10
N VAL A 347 -1.90 21.82 10.58
CA VAL A 347 -0.87 20.97 11.20
C VAL A 347 -0.54 21.43 12.63
N LEU A 348 -0.42 22.75 12.85
CA LEU A 348 -0.14 23.34 14.16
C LEU A 348 -1.35 23.40 15.08
N SER A 349 -2.57 23.35 14.54
CA SER A 349 -3.80 23.30 15.34
C SER A 349 -4.06 21.92 15.98
N ILE A 350 -3.45 20.86 15.43
CA ILE A 350 -3.62 19.49 15.93
C ILE A 350 -2.75 19.26 17.16
N ARG A 351 -3.36 18.85 18.27
CA ARG A 351 -2.65 18.33 19.46
C ARG A 351 -2.11 16.93 19.15
N ARG A 352 -0.79 16.82 18.98
CA ARG A 352 -0.10 15.53 18.87
C ARG A 352 0.43 15.09 20.23
N HIS A 353 0.25 13.82 20.56
CA HIS A 353 0.92 13.18 21.68
C HIS A 353 2.24 12.64 21.14
N GLY A 354 3.35 13.25 21.54
CA GLY A 354 4.68 12.74 21.21
C GLY A 354 4.95 11.43 21.93
N THR A 355 5.84 10.62 21.38
CA THR A 355 6.39 9.42 22.03
C THR A 355 7.24 9.81 23.25
N SER A 356 7.86 11.00 23.22
CA SER A 356 8.61 11.60 24.32
C SER A 356 8.17 13.05 24.57
N THR A 357 8.28 13.50 25.83
CA THR A 357 8.03 14.89 26.25
C THR A 357 8.98 15.89 25.58
N ASN A 358 10.15 15.44 25.10
CA ASN A 358 11.19 16.28 24.49
C ASN A 358 11.17 16.31 22.94
N ASP A 359 10.21 15.65 22.28
CA ASP A 359 10.16 15.56 20.80
C ASP A 359 9.84 16.91 20.10
N GLY A 360 9.47 17.94 20.86
CA GLY A 360 9.07 19.27 20.37
C GLY A 360 7.80 19.27 19.51
N SER A 361 6.99 18.21 19.60
CA SER A 361 5.76 18.03 18.82
C SER A 361 4.70 19.13 19.03
N ARG A 362 4.80 19.87 20.15
CA ARG A 362 3.92 20.99 20.54
C ARG A 362 4.47 22.38 20.17
N GLU A 363 5.66 22.47 19.57
CA GLU A 363 6.24 23.76 19.17
C GLU A 363 5.37 24.48 18.14
N GLY A 364 5.16 25.78 18.38
CA GLY A 364 4.32 26.66 17.55
C GLY A 364 2.84 26.24 17.47
N GLN A 365 2.35 25.51 18.47
CA GLN A 365 0.95 25.11 18.51
C GLN A 365 0.01 26.31 18.59
N ILE A 366 -1.02 26.29 17.74
CA ILE A 366 -2.05 27.34 17.68
C ILE A 366 -3.41 26.80 18.12
N THR A 367 -4.35 27.72 18.38
CA THR A 367 -5.72 27.32 18.77
C THR A 367 -6.42 26.55 17.65
N SER A 368 -7.28 25.60 18.02
CA SER A 368 -8.06 24.81 17.06
C SER A 368 -9.03 25.66 16.22
N ASP A 369 -9.40 26.85 16.71
CA ASP A 369 -10.25 27.80 16.01
C ASP A 369 -9.52 28.60 14.91
N SER A 370 -8.18 28.67 14.97
CA SER A 370 -7.37 29.43 14.01
C SER A 370 -7.59 29.01 12.56
N VAL A 371 -7.87 27.73 12.29
CA VAL A 371 -8.18 27.20 10.95
C VAL A 371 -9.46 27.81 10.39
N GLN A 372 -10.48 27.97 11.23
CA GLN A 372 -11.76 28.57 10.83
C GLN A 372 -11.63 30.08 10.65
N LYS A 373 -10.88 30.76 11.52
CA LYS A 373 -10.57 32.19 11.36
C LYS A 373 -9.87 32.46 10.04
N LEU A 374 -8.82 31.69 9.72
CA LEU A 374 -8.10 31.84 8.45
C LEU A 374 -9.00 31.56 7.24
N TRP A 375 -9.91 30.58 7.35
CA TRP A 375 -10.91 30.33 6.30
C TRP A 375 -11.83 31.51 6.06
N GLN A 376 -12.31 32.15 7.12
CA GLN A 376 -13.16 33.35 7.03
C GLN A 376 -12.37 34.52 6.44
N THR A 377 -11.11 34.71 6.84
CA THR A 377 -10.25 35.75 6.25
C THR A 377 -10.03 35.52 4.77
N MET A 378 -9.74 34.29 4.36
CA MET A 378 -9.48 33.94 2.97
C MET A 378 -10.72 34.07 2.07
N THR A 379 -11.90 33.69 2.58
CA THR A 379 -13.17 33.70 1.81
C THR A 379 -13.92 35.03 1.89
N GLY A 380 -13.67 35.80 2.96
CA GLY A 380 -14.25 37.12 3.17
C GLY A 380 -13.51 38.26 2.47
N PRO A 381 -14.02 39.50 2.60
CA PRO A 381 -13.35 40.70 2.11
C PRO A 381 -11.99 40.88 2.82
N PRO A 382 -10.91 41.27 2.11
CA PRO A 382 -10.85 41.71 0.72
C PRO A 382 -10.49 40.61 -0.32
N TYR A 383 -10.20 39.37 0.10
CA TYR A 383 -9.53 38.40 -0.77
C TYR A 383 -10.47 37.51 -1.62
N PHE A 384 -11.66 37.17 -1.12
CA PHE A 384 -12.68 36.39 -1.84
C PHE A 384 -12.16 35.13 -2.56
N VAL A 385 -11.22 34.41 -1.95
CA VAL A 385 -10.56 33.28 -2.58
C VAL A 385 -11.48 32.06 -2.54
N LYS A 386 -11.71 31.45 -3.72
CA LYS A 386 -12.43 30.18 -3.83
C LYS A 386 -11.57 29.03 -3.29
N PRO A 387 -11.99 28.31 -2.22
CA PRO A 387 -11.18 27.27 -1.62
C PRO A 387 -10.95 26.07 -2.54
N THR A 388 -9.78 25.44 -2.43
CA THR A 388 -9.43 24.23 -3.18
C THR A 388 -9.89 22.96 -2.44
N MET A 389 -9.99 21.83 -3.15
CA MET A 389 -10.34 20.55 -2.54
C MET A 389 -9.37 20.13 -1.40
N GLY A 390 -8.09 20.50 -1.52
CA GLY A 390 -7.10 20.29 -0.48
C GLY A 390 -7.38 21.11 0.78
N MET A 391 -7.84 22.36 0.63
CA MET A 391 -8.25 23.19 1.78
C MET A 391 -9.48 22.61 2.48
N TYR A 392 -10.48 22.10 1.74
CA TYR A 392 -11.60 21.38 2.34
C TYR A 392 -11.16 20.12 3.11
N ASN A 393 -10.11 19.42 2.65
CA ASN A 393 -9.56 18.27 3.36
C ASN A 393 -9.09 18.62 4.76
N TYR A 394 -8.35 19.73 4.89
CA TYR A 394 -7.86 20.20 6.17
C TYR A 394 -8.99 20.79 7.03
N MET A 395 -9.92 21.54 6.41
CA MET A 395 -11.08 22.10 7.11
C MET A 395 -11.97 21.01 7.72
N ILE A 396 -12.36 20.00 6.94
CA ILE A 396 -13.24 18.92 7.41
C ILE A 396 -12.56 18.11 8.53
N LYS A 397 -11.26 17.82 8.40
CA LYS A 397 -10.49 17.17 9.47
C LYS A 397 -10.44 18.03 10.74
N SER A 398 -10.28 19.35 10.62
CA SER A 398 -10.29 20.28 11.75
C SER A 398 -11.65 20.32 12.45
N LEU A 399 -12.74 20.43 11.68
CA LEU A 399 -14.11 20.43 12.20
C LEU A 399 -14.47 19.11 12.89
N PHE A 400 -14.00 17.98 12.36
CA PHE A 400 -14.16 16.67 12.99
C PHE A 400 -13.49 16.64 14.38
N LEU A 401 -12.24 17.10 14.49
CA LEU A 401 -11.54 17.18 15.78
C LEU A 401 -12.24 18.11 16.78
N ARG A 402 -12.94 19.14 16.28
CA ARG A 402 -13.76 20.07 17.09
C ARG A 402 -15.18 19.57 17.36
N GLN A 403 -15.55 18.37 16.89
CA GLN A 403 -16.88 17.79 17.05
C GLN A 403 -18.02 18.61 16.43
N MET A 404 -17.72 19.43 15.40
CA MET A 404 -18.69 20.26 14.69
C MET A 404 -19.28 19.53 13.47
N SER A 405 -19.95 18.39 13.72
CA SER A 405 -20.47 17.51 12.66
C SER A 405 -21.51 18.18 11.74
N GLY A 406 -22.36 19.07 12.29
CA GLY A 406 -23.35 19.83 11.51
C GLY A 406 -22.69 20.69 10.42
N ARG A 407 -21.65 21.44 10.77
CA ARG A 407 -20.91 22.26 9.80
C ARG A 407 -20.22 21.41 8.72
N ILE A 408 -19.76 20.19 9.06
CA ILE A 408 -19.20 19.27 8.07
C ILE A 408 -20.28 18.82 7.07
N ALA A 409 -21.48 18.53 7.56
CA ALA A 409 -22.62 18.16 6.72
C ALA A 409 -22.98 19.30 5.74
N ASP A 410 -23.03 20.55 6.20
CA ASP A 410 -23.29 21.72 5.35
C ASP A 410 -22.24 21.87 4.25
N LEU A 411 -20.94 21.82 4.62
CA LEU A 411 -19.84 21.93 3.66
C LEU A 411 -19.90 20.82 2.61
N LEU A 412 -20.24 19.59 3.02
CA LEU A 412 -20.38 18.46 2.11
C LEU A 412 -21.58 18.59 1.17
N ASN A 413 -22.71 19.12 1.64
CA ASN A 413 -23.94 19.19 0.85
C ASN A 413 -23.92 20.36 -0.15
N ASP A 414 -23.42 21.52 0.26
CA ASP A 414 -23.59 22.77 -0.48
C ASP A 414 -22.32 23.14 -1.27
N GLU A 415 -21.16 23.22 -0.61
CA GLU A 415 -19.93 23.75 -1.20
C GLU A 415 -19.12 22.67 -1.95
N VAL A 416 -18.81 21.53 -1.30
CA VAL A 416 -17.98 20.45 -1.86
C VAL A 416 -18.66 19.77 -3.06
N ARG A 417 -19.98 19.63 -3.02
CA ARG A 417 -20.76 19.00 -4.09
C ARG A 417 -20.65 19.81 -5.39
N GLY A 418 -20.70 21.14 -5.32
CA GLY A 418 -20.52 22.01 -6.47
C GLY A 418 -19.16 21.80 -7.15
N LEU A 419 -18.08 21.77 -6.36
CA LEU A 419 -16.73 21.54 -6.87
C LEU A 419 -16.55 20.14 -7.45
N TYR A 420 -17.06 19.12 -6.77
CA TYR A 420 -17.00 17.74 -7.23
C TYR A 420 -17.72 17.56 -8.58
N THR A 421 -18.92 18.13 -8.72
CA THR A 421 -19.69 18.06 -9.96
C THR A 421 -19.03 18.85 -11.09
N GLN A 422 -18.49 20.03 -10.81
CA GLN A 422 -17.74 20.83 -11.78
C GLN A 422 -16.51 20.07 -12.30
N GLN A 423 -15.72 19.48 -11.39
CA GLN A 423 -14.56 18.68 -11.76
C GLN A 423 -14.97 17.49 -12.64
N ARG A 424 -16.01 16.75 -12.25
CA ARG A 424 -16.48 15.59 -13.01
C ARG A 424 -16.99 15.98 -14.40
N LYS A 425 -17.63 17.15 -14.54
CA LYS A 425 -17.99 17.74 -15.85
C LYS A 425 -16.74 18.04 -16.69
N GLN A 426 -15.71 18.64 -16.08
CA GLN A 426 -14.45 18.94 -16.76
C GLN A 426 -13.71 17.68 -17.23
N THR A 427 -13.59 16.65 -16.38
CA THR A 427 -12.95 15.37 -16.77
C THR A 427 -13.70 14.70 -17.92
N ARG A 428 -15.04 14.73 -17.90
CA ARG A 428 -15.86 14.20 -19.01
C ARG A 428 -15.68 15.01 -20.30
N PHE A 429 -15.64 16.34 -20.21
CA PHE A 429 -15.42 17.22 -21.36
C PHE A 429 -14.05 17.01 -22.00
N LEU A 430 -13.00 16.80 -21.20
CA LEU A 430 -11.67 16.48 -21.72
C LEU A 430 -11.64 15.11 -22.37
N LEU A 431 -12.30 14.11 -21.78
CA LEU A 431 -12.43 12.79 -22.38
C LEU A 431 -13.20 12.82 -23.70
N SER A 432 -14.30 13.57 -23.79
CA SER A 432 -15.05 13.71 -25.04
C SER A 432 -14.25 14.45 -26.11
N SER A 433 -13.52 15.49 -25.72
CA SER A 433 -12.61 16.21 -26.61
C SER A 433 -11.48 15.29 -27.13
N LEU A 434 -10.92 14.44 -26.27
CA LEU A 434 -9.91 13.46 -26.65
C LEU A 434 -10.47 12.44 -27.65
N LYS A 435 -11.64 11.86 -27.36
CA LYS A 435 -12.32 10.92 -28.27
C LYS A 435 -12.53 11.51 -29.67
N HIS A 436 -12.98 12.76 -29.75
CA HIS A 436 -13.20 13.44 -31.02
C HIS A 436 -11.90 13.63 -31.82
N ASN A 437 -10.79 13.98 -31.14
CA ASN A 437 -9.49 14.16 -31.82
C ASN A 437 -8.86 12.83 -32.26
N ILE A 438 -9.03 11.74 -31.49
CA ILE A 438 -8.61 10.39 -31.90
C ILE A 438 -9.33 10.01 -33.20
N ALA A 439 -10.64 10.29 -33.28
CA ALA A 439 -11.44 10.00 -34.46
C ALA A 439 -11.03 10.86 -35.68
N SER A 440 -10.64 12.13 -35.46
CA SER A 440 -10.22 13.04 -36.53
C SER A 440 -8.74 12.90 -36.93
N LYS A 441 -7.98 11.96 -36.36
CA LYS A 441 -6.53 11.75 -36.59
C LYS A 441 -5.70 13.05 -36.54
N ASN A 442 -6.07 13.98 -35.66
CA ASN A 442 -5.40 15.26 -35.56
C ASN A 442 -4.02 15.07 -34.90
N LYS A 443 -2.96 15.76 -35.35
CA LYS A 443 -1.58 15.47 -34.91
C LYS A 443 -1.29 15.82 -33.44
N ALA A 444 -1.99 16.80 -32.86
CA ALA A 444 -1.77 17.26 -31.48
C ALA A 444 -2.45 16.38 -30.40
N MET A 445 -2.13 15.08 -30.37
CA MET A 445 -2.76 14.09 -29.49
C MET A 445 -2.13 14.01 -28.10
N GLY A 446 -0.80 14.09 -27.99
CA GLY A 446 -0.07 13.86 -26.74
C GLY A 446 -0.46 14.84 -25.62
N PHE A 447 -0.61 16.12 -25.97
CA PHE A 447 -1.00 17.18 -25.03
C PHE A 447 -2.40 16.98 -24.44
N ARG A 448 -3.40 16.69 -25.29
CA ARG A 448 -4.79 16.51 -24.86
C ARG A 448 -4.97 15.27 -24.00
N ARG A 449 -4.26 14.18 -24.35
CA ARG A 449 -4.20 12.94 -23.56
C ARG A 449 -3.68 13.19 -22.17
N ARG A 450 -2.53 13.84 -22.05
CA ARG A 450 -1.91 14.15 -20.76
C ARG A 450 -2.81 14.99 -19.86
N ARG A 451 -3.45 16.02 -20.42
CA ARG A 451 -4.36 16.89 -19.67
C ARG A 451 -5.58 16.13 -19.14
N TRP A 452 -6.09 15.15 -19.88
CA TRP A 452 -7.17 14.27 -19.40
C TRP A 452 -6.67 13.33 -18.29
N GLU A 453 -5.54 12.65 -18.49
CA GLU A 453 -4.97 11.70 -17.51
C GLU A 453 -4.70 12.37 -16.15
N LEU A 454 -4.12 13.58 -16.17
CA LEU A 454 -3.92 14.37 -14.96
C LEU A 454 -5.25 14.65 -14.24
N GLN A 455 -6.27 15.08 -14.99
CA GLN A 455 -7.58 15.39 -14.41
C GLN A 455 -8.31 14.15 -13.90
N ASP A 456 -8.09 12.99 -14.52
CA ASP A 456 -8.60 11.71 -14.02
C ASP A 456 -7.93 11.34 -12.68
N LEU A 457 -6.60 11.47 -12.58
CA LEU A 457 -5.85 11.23 -11.34
C LEU A 457 -6.31 12.16 -10.20
N VAL A 458 -6.53 13.46 -10.48
CA VAL A 458 -7.09 14.40 -9.50
C VAL A 458 -8.52 13.99 -9.11
N GLY A 459 -9.30 13.41 -10.03
CA GLY A 459 -10.63 12.85 -9.76
C GLY A 459 -10.58 11.66 -8.81
N GLN A 460 -9.65 10.74 -9.03
CA GLN A 460 -9.43 9.58 -8.16
C GLN A 460 -9.00 10.00 -6.75
N ARG A 461 -8.09 10.98 -6.63
CA ARG A 461 -7.70 11.57 -5.34
C ARG A 461 -8.89 12.15 -4.59
N ASN A 462 -9.70 12.95 -5.28
CA ASN A 462 -10.83 13.64 -4.66
C ASN A 462 -11.91 12.64 -4.22
N ASN A 463 -12.15 11.58 -5.01
CA ASN A 463 -13.02 10.47 -4.59
C ASN A 463 -12.51 9.79 -3.31
N PHE A 464 -11.20 9.58 -3.20
CA PHE A 464 -10.58 9.00 -2.00
C PHE A 464 -10.80 9.89 -0.76
N TRP A 465 -10.60 11.21 -0.89
CA TRP A 465 -10.85 12.15 0.21
C TRP A 465 -12.32 12.19 0.63
N ILE A 466 -13.26 12.28 -0.31
CA ILE A 466 -14.70 12.32 0.01
C ILE A 466 -15.12 11.03 0.72
N ARG A 467 -14.66 9.86 0.26
CA ARG A 467 -14.90 8.57 0.94
C ARG A 467 -14.39 8.58 2.39
N ARG A 468 -13.26 9.23 2.64
CA ARG A 468 -12.69 9.37 3.99
C ARG A 468 -13.49 10.38 4.82
N TRP A 469 -13.92 11.50 4.25
CA TRP A 469 -14.72 12.52 4.93
C TRP A 469 -16.08 11.99 5.35
N ILE A 470 -16.75 11.21 4.49
CA ILE A 470 -18.01 10.54 4.82
C ILE A 470 -17.80 9.58 5.99
N ARG A 471 -16.71 8.79 6.00
CA ARG A 471 -16.38 7.92 7.14
C ARG A 471 -16.11 8.69 8.43
N LEU A 472 -15.41 9.84 8.36
CA LEU A 472 -15.19 10.71 9.52
C LEU A 472 -16.51 11.32 10.03
N LEU A 473 -17.39 11.75 9.12
CA LEU A 473 -18.72 12.25 9.47
C LEU A 473 -19.51 11.16 10.20
N LEU A 474 -19.59 9.96 9.64
CA LEU A 474 -20.30 8.82 10.24
C LEU A 474 -19.73 8.46 11.62
N GLY A 475 -18.40 8.39 11.75
CA GLY A 475 -17.75 8.13 13.04
C GLY A 475 -18.00 9.21 14.11
N SER A 476 -18.43 10.42 13.73
CA SER A 476 -18.81 11.47 14.70
C SER A 476 -20.22 11.28 15.28
N PHE A 477 -21.03 10.41 14.66
CA PHE A 477 -22.39 10.04 15.06
C PHE A 477 -22.47 8.67 15.75
N THR A 478 -21.34 7.98 16.00
CA THR A 478 -21.29 6.64 16.62
C THR A 478 -20.79 6.64 18.07
N HIS A 479 -20.51 7.80 18.68
CA HIS A 479 -20.03 7.88 20.07
C HIS A 479 -20.97 8.70 20.97
N THR A 480 -21.33 8.10 22.11
CA THR A 480 -22.60 8.26 22.84
C THR A 480 -22.69 9.43 23.85
N TYR A 481 -21.60 10.15 24.18
CA TYR A 481 -21.60 10.95 25.43
C TYR A 481 -21.92 12.46 25.34
N ARG A 482 -22.25 13.03 24.18
CA ARG A 482 -22.68 14.45 24.09
C ARG A 482 -23.69 14.67 22.96
N LEU A 483 -24.93 14.25 23.19
CA LEU A 483 -26.06 14.67 22.37
C LEU A 483 -26.60 15.99 22.93
N ILE A 484 -26.15 17.09 22.34
CA ILE A 484 -26.83 18.39 22.41
C ILE A 484 -27.87 18.38 21.27
N ASN A 485 -29.05 19.00 21.48
CA ASN A 485 -30.17 19.13 20.52
C ASN A 485 -29.76 19.42 19.06
N ILE A 486 -28.61 20.07 18.83
CA ILE A 486 -28.06 20.37 17.50
C ILE A 486 -27.78 19.10 16.69
N LYS A 487 -27.26 18.02 17.30
CA LYS A 487 -26.94 16.78 16.57
C LYS A 487 -28.18 16.05 16.06
N GLU A 488 -29.33 16.22 16.70
CA GLU A 488 -30.58 15.56 16.33
C GLU A 488 -31.12 16.04 14.98
N GLN A 489 -31.11 17.36 14.74
CA GLN A 489 -31.56 17.93 13.46
C GLN A 489 -30.72 17.41 12.29
N TYR A 490 -29.40 17.35 12.46
CA TYR A 490 -28.51 16.87 11.41
C TYR A 490 -28.58 15.36 11.21
N ALA A 491 -28.79 14.58 12.28
CA ALA A 491 -29.00 13.14 12.19
C ALA A 491 -30.24 12.81 11.33
N ARG A 492 -31.33 13.59 11.45
CA ARG A 492 -32.52 13.46 10.59
C ARG A 492 -32.24 13.81 9.12
N SER A 493 -31.33 14.75 8.86
CA SER A 493 -30.94 15.16 7.50
C SER A 493 -29.86 14.27 6.85
N LEU A 494 -29.17 13.45 7.66
CA LEU A 494 -28.02 12.63 7.23
C LEU A 494 -28.36 11.64 6.10
N PRO A 495 -29.51 10.93 6.08
CA PRO A 495 -29.88 10.08 4.95
C PRO A 495 -29.91 10.83 3.61
N ARG A 496 -30.42 12.07 3.59
CA ARG A 496 -30.48 12.89 2.38
C ARG A 496 -29.07 13.26 1.90
N LEU A 497 -28.17 13.59 2.83
CA LEU A 497 -26.77 13.87 2.52
C LEU A 497 -26.07 12.62 1.96
N LEU A 498 -26.22 11.47 2.61
CA LEU A 498 -25.63 10.22 2.15
C LEU A 498 -26.18 9.80 0.78
N TRP A 499 -27.48 10.03 0.53
CA TRP A 499 -28.09 9.80 -0.78
C TRP A 499 -27.46 10.65 -1.89
N ASN A 500 -27.18 11.92 -1.61
CA ASN A 500 -26.46 12.81 -2.54
C ASN A 500 -25.07 12.29 -2.89
N TRP A 501 -24.45 11.55 -1.97
CA TRP A 501 -23.11 10.96 -2.11
C TRP A 501 -23.10 9.45 -2.39
N ARG A 502 -24.25 8.83 -2.71
CA ARG A 502 -24.44 7.37 -2.78
C ARG A 502 -23.35 6.56 -3.51
N ASN A 503 -22.75 7.11 -4.57
CA ASN A 503 -21.67 6.45 -5.32
C ASN A 503 -20.36 6.27 -4.52
N LEU A 504 -20.16 7.10 -3.50
CA LEU A 504 -18.96 7.18 -2.67
C LEU A 504 -19.21 6.77 -1.21
N VAL A 505 -20.46 6.56 -0.81
CA VAL A 505 -20.83 6.05 0.52
C VAL A 505 -20.53 4.54 0.59
N PRO A 506 -20.10 4.00 1.75
CA PRO A 506 -20.01 2.55 1.98
C PRO A 506 -21.33 1.83 1.68
N THR A 507 -21.28 0.52 1.42
CA THR A 507 -22.48 -0.30 1.15
C THR A 507 -23.44 -0.26 2.34
N ASN A 508 -22.91 -0.54 3.52
CA ASN A 508 -23.65 -0.50 4.78
C ASN A 508 -23.19 0.68 5.63
N VAL A 509 -24.14 1.51 6.03
CA VAL A 509 -23.91 2.67 6.89
C VAL A 509 -24.75 2.52 8.16
N ARG A 510 -24.11 2.68 9.31
CA ARG A 510 -24.75 2.65 10.64
C ARG A 510 -24.42 3.93 11.40
N TYR A 511 -25.40 4.55 12.06
CA TYR A 511 -25.20 5.72 12.92
C TYR A 511 -26.28 5.82 14.01
N GLU A 512 -25.96 6.46 15.13
CA GLU A 512 -26.87 6.62 16.27
C GLU A 512 -27.72 7.89 16.14
N THR A 513 -28.99 7.78 16.55
CA THR A 513 -29.90 8.90 16.78
C THR A 513 -30.37 8.87 18.24
N PRO A 514 -30.87 9.98 18.81
CA PRO A 514 -31.45 9.96 20.16
C PRO A 514 -32.56 8.92 20.35
N THR A 515 -33.24 8.51 19.27
CA THR A 515 -34.33 7.53 19.24
C THR A 515 -33.87 6.09 19.01
N GLY A 516 -32.58 5.84 18.71
CA GLY A 516 -32.06 4.50 18.41
C GLY A 516 -31.06 4.47 17.25
N MET A 517 -30.69 3.27 16.82
CA MET A 517 -29.74 3.03 15.75
C MET A 517 -30.41 3.05 14.37
N VAL A 518 -29.78 3.71 13.40
CA VAL A 518 -30.22 3.71 12.00
C VAL A 518 -29.20 2.96 11.16
N GLN A 519 -29.66 1.93 10.45
CA GLN A 519 -28.88 1.19 9.46
C GLN A 519 -29.44 1.47 8.07
N LEU A 520 -28.57 1.84 7.14
CA LEU A 520 -28.89 2.11 5.74
C LEU A 520 -28.00 1.25 4.85
N GLU A 521 -28.64 0.52 3.94
CA GLU A 521 -27.98 -0.17 2.85
C GLU A 521 -28.14 0.66 1.58
N PHE A 522 -27.04 1.04 0.95
CA PHE A 522 -27.04 1.92 -0.23
C PHE A 522 -26.89 1.18 -1.56
N ARG A 523 -26.27 -0.01 -1.54
CA ARG A 523 -25.95 -0.82 -2.72
C ARG A 523 -25.92 -2.29 -2.32
N SER A 524 -26.58 -3.13 -3.12
CA SER A 524 -26.43 -4.58 -3.03
C SER A 524 -25.03 -5.01 -3.49
N GLU A 525 -24.63 -6.21 -3.08
CA GLU A 525 -23.35 -6.82 -3.46
C GLU A 525 -23.21 -6.98 -4.99
N GLN A 526 -24.30 -7.37 -5.67
CA GLN A 526 -24.37 -7.47 -7.13
C GLN A 526 -24.17 -6.11 -7.82
N GLU A 527 -24.82 -5.03 -7.33
CA GLU A 527 -24.62 -3.69 -7.87
C GLU A 527 -23.16 -3.20 -7.70
N LEU A 528 -22.47 -3.67 -6.67
CA LEU A 528 -21.07 -3.34 -6.41
C LEU A 528 -20.13 -4.08 -7.37
N ILE A 529 -20.39 -5.37 -7.63
CA ILE A 529 -19.67 -6.16 -8.62
C ILE A 529 -19.91 -5.59 -10.03
N ASP A 530 -21.16 -5.33 -10.40
CA ASP A 530 -21.52 -4.74 -11.70
C ASP A 530 -20.93 -3.35 -11.88
N ALA A 531 -20.95 -2.51 -10.83
CA ALA A 531 -20.27 -1.22 -10.86
C ALA A 531 -18.75 -1.39 -10.96
N GLY A 532 -18.17 -2.39 -10.30
CA GLY A 532 -16.76 -2.76 -10.37
C GLY A 532 -16.34 -3.16 -11.79
N LEU A 533 -17.08 -4.08 -12.40
CA LEU A 533 -16.91 -4.58 -13.77
C LEU A 533 -17.15 -3.47 -14.80
N ALA A 534 -18.19 -2.65 -14.64
CA ALA A 534 -18.43 -1.51 -15.52
C ALA A 534 -17.31 -0.46 -15.42
N ASN A 535 -16.80 -0.19 -14.21
CA ASN A 535 -15.65 0.68 -14.01
C ASN A 535 -14.39 0.08 -14.66
N TYR A 536 -14.14 -1.21 -14.48
CA TYR A 536 -13.03 -1.93 -15.08
C TYR A 536 -13.11 -1.95 -16.63
N ALA A 537 -14.25 -2.33 -17.20
CA ALA A 537 -14.51 -2.33 -18.64
C ALA A 537 -14.41 -0.91 -19.22
N SER A 538 -14.87 0.12 -18.50
CA SER A 538 -14.70 1.51 -18.93
C SER A 538 -13.24 1.93 -18.96
N LYS A 539 -12.44 1.54 -17.94
CA LYS A 539 -10.99 1.78 -17.89
C LYS A 539 -10.26 1.04 -19.00
N MET A 540 -10.61 -0.22 -19.27
CA MET A 540 -10.02 -1.00 -20.38
C MET A 540 -10.43 -0.46 -21.75
N ARG A 541 -11.67 -0.03 -21.96
CA ARG A 541 -12.09 0.65 -23.20
C ARG A 541 -11.31 1.94 -23.42
N ILE A 542 -11.10 2.73 -22.37
CA ILE A 542 -10.30 3.94 -22.45
C ILE A 542 -8.83 3.59 -22.72
N ARG A 543 -8.29 2.54 -22.09
CA ARG A 543 -6.93 2.05 -22.36
C ARG A 543 -6.75 1.63 -23.83
N LYS A 544 -7.63 0.77 -24.34
CA LYS A 544 -7.61 0.30 -25.74
C LYS A 544 -7.76 1.45 -26.75
N MET A 545 -8.52 2.47 -26.39
CA MET A 545 -8.62 3.70 -27.17
C MET A 545 -7.32 4.52 -27.17
N LEU A 546 -6.53 4.44 -26.10
CA LEU A 546 -5.27 5.17 -25.94
C LEU A 546 -4.05 4.41 -26.49
N GLU A 547 -4.12 3.08 -26.66
CA GLU A 547 -3.08 2.23 -27.28
C GLU A 547 -2.48 2.76 -28.59
N PRO A 548 -3.27 3.20 -29.60
CA PRO A 548 -2.71 3.76 -30.84
C PRO A 548 -1.97 5.10 -30.63
N THR A 549 -2.09 5.71 -29.45
CA THR A 549 -1.42 6.95 -29.06
C THR A 549 -0.40 6.71 -27.94
N ALA A 550 0.16 5.50 -27.84
CA ALA A 550 1.12 5.13 -26.80
C ALA A 550 2.31 6.11 -26.76
N ARG A 551 2.55 6.69 -25.58
CA ARG A 551 3.67 7.61 -25.40
C ARG A 551 4.96 6.84 -25.20
N VAL A 552 6.06 7.48 -25.59
CA VAL A 552 7.40 6.95 -25.32
C VAL A 552 7.88 7.30 -23.91
N VAL A 553 7.45 8.42 -23.34
CA VAL A 553 7.82 8.83 -21.99
C VAL A 553 6.59 8.85 -21.10
N GLY A 554 6.61 8.08 -20.02
CA GLY A 554 5.60 8.15 -18.96
C GLY A 554 4.28 7.41 -19.20
N GLU A 555 4.23 6.58 -20.24
CA GLU A 555 3.15 5.60 -20.43
C GLU A 555 3.02 4.67 -19.21
N SER A 556 4.15 4.20 -18.69
CA SER A 556 4.28 3.38 -17.49
C SER A 556 3.74 4.05 -16.21
N TRP A 557 3.80 5.39 -16.11
CA TRP A 557 3.47 6.13 -14.88
C TRP A 557 1.98 6.17 -14.59
N THR A 558 1.17 6.08 -15.65
CA THR A 558 -0.29 6.18 -15.63
C THR A 558 -0.97 4.83 -15.92
N GLN A 559 -0.25 3.90 -16.56
CA GLN A 559 -0.75 2.57 -16.94
C GLN A 559 -0.40 1.45 -15.96
N ARG A 560 0.14 1.76 -14.77
CA ARG A 560 0.17 0.77 -13.69
C ARG A 560 -1.25 0.42 -13.32
N THR A 561 -1.71 -0.72 -13.82
CA THR A 561 -2.93 -1.33 -13.34
C THR A 561 -2.76 -1.61 -11.86
N PRO A 562 -3.68 -1.20 -10.99
CA PRO A 562 -3.72 -1.77 -9.65
C PRO A 562 -3.61 -3.28 -9.69
N HIS A 563 -2.83 -3.82 -8.75
CA HIS A 563 -2.95 -5.23 -8.34
C HIS A 563 -4.43 -5.60 -8.08
N LEU A 564 -5.23 -4.62 -7.63
CA LEU A 564 -6.68 -4.74 -7.46
C LEU A 564 -7.50 -4.80 -8.77
N THR A 565 -7.09 -4.11 -9.85
CA THR A 565 -7.70 -4.32 -11.18
C THR A 565 -7.19 -5.56 -11.85
N ARG A 566 -6.03 -6.10 -11.44
CA ARG A 566 -5.50 -7.36 -11.94
C ARG A 566 -6.35 -8.54 -11.46
N ARG A 567 -6.77 -8.58 -10.18
CA ARG A 567 -7.75 -9.57 -9.69
C ARG A 567 -9.14 -9.46 -10.34
N LEU A 568 -9.62 -8.22 -10.63
CA LEU A 568 -10.88 -8.00 -11.37
C LEU A 568 -10.75 -8.21 -12.89
N ALA A 569 -9.52 -8.16 -13.43
CA ALA A 569 -9.17 -8.48 -14.82
C ALA A 569 -9.00 -9.98 -15.04
N GLU A 570 -8.39 -10.66 -14.07
CA GLU A 570 -8.22 -12.11 -13.98
C GLU A 570 -9.60 -12.78 -13.80
N ALA A 571 -10.49 -12.20 -12.98
CA ALA A 571 -11.90 -12.59 -12.92
C ALA A 571 -12.72 -12.28 -14.20
N ALA A 572 -12.14 -11.59 -15.20
CA ALA A 572 -12.83 -11.17 -16.44
C ALA A 572 -12.07 -11.53 -17.75
N GLY A 573 -10.95 -12.27 -17.70
CA GLY A 573 -10.31 -12.95 -18.84
C GLY A 573 -9.61 -12.14 -19.95
N VAL A 574 -8.93 -11.00 -19.73
CA VAL A 574 -8.19 -10.26 -20.82
C VAL A 574 -6.75 -9.87 -20.44
N GLN A 575 -5.74 -10.36 -21.19
CA GLN A 575 -4.30 -10.07 -21.01
C GLN A 575 -3.73 -8.95 -21.92
N PRO A 576 -2.74 -8.15 -21.46
CA PRO A 576 -1.67 -7.70 -22.37
C PRO A 576 -0.24 -7.86 -21.80
N THR A 577 0.69 -8.11 -22.73
CA THR A 577 2.05 -8.65 -22.60
C THR A 577 3.14 -7.65 -22.13
N ARG A 578 4.19 -8.23 -21.52
CA ARG A 578 5.29 -7.66 -20.71
C ARG A 578 6.34 -6.80 -21.45
N SER A 579 7.00 -5.91 -20.70
CA SER A 579 8.48 -5.90 -20.62
C SER A 579 9.02 -5.32 -19.30
N ASN A 580 10.02 -6.02 -18.76
CA ASN A 580 10.69 -5.90 -17.46
C ASN A 580 11.23 -4.51 -17.07
N THR A 581 11.14 -4.13 -15.79
CA THR A 581 12.33 -4.03 -14.91
C THR A 581 11.98 -3.79 -13.43
N VAL A 582 12.48 -4.71 -12.60
CA VAL A 582 13.19 -4.57 -11.30
C VAL A 582 12.78 -5.78 -10.44
N LYS A 583 13.65 -6.79 -10.42
CA LYS A 583 13.59 -7.90 -9.47
C LYS A 583 13.96 -7.37 -8.09
N THR A 584 13.00 -7.36 -7.18
CA THR A 584 13.25 -7.42 -5.74
C THR A 584 12.10 -8.13 -5.05
N TYR A 585 12.49 -9.10 -4.23
CA TYR A 585 11.74 -9.96 -3.34
C TYR A 585 10.95 -11.09 -4.01
N HIS A 586 11.73 -12.16 -4.21
CA HIS A 586 11.42 -13.57 -4.40
C HIS A 586 10.59 -13.96 -5.63
N ASP A 587 11.28 -14.66 -6.54
CA ASP A 587 10.63 -15.53 -7.51
C ASP A 587 9.97 -16.64 -6.68
N ALA A 588 8.63 -16.64 -6.61
CA ALA A 588 7.85 -17.79 -6.17
C ALA A 588 8.32 -18.98 -7.02
N VAL A 589 8.79 -20.02 -6.34
CA VAL A 589 9.10 -21.32 -6.91
C VAL A 589 7.94 -21.75 -7.81
N HIS A 590 8.27 -22.29 -8.98
CA HIS A 590 7.34 -22.92 -9.92
C HIS A 590 6.41 -23.90 -9.18
N ILE A 591 5.21 -23.45 -8.82
CA ILE A 591 4.07 -24.34 -8.60
C ILE A 591 3.64 -24.79 -9.99
N MET A 592 3.83 -26.08 -10.26
CA MET A 592 3.34 -26.93 -11.37
C MET A 592 2.90 -26.22 -12.67
N ASP A 593 3.48 -26.66 -13.80
CA ASP A 593 3.33 -26.17 -15.19
C ASP A 593 1.88 -26.17 -15.79
N SER A 594 0.82 -26.20 -14.98
CA SER A 594 -0.58 -26.28 -15.43
C SER A 594 -1.19 -24.94 -15.83
N SER A 595 -0.91 -23.86 -15.09
CA SER A 595 -1.52 -22.56 -15.35
C SER A 595 -0.54 -21.61 -16.04
N GLN A 596 -0.18 -21.91 -17.30
CA GLN A 596 0.41 -20.88 -18.16
C GLN A 596 -0.68 -19.88 -18.56
N PRO A 597 -0.48 -18.58 -18.32
CA PRO A 597 -1.44 -17.57 -18.74
C PRO A 597 -1.65 -17.65 -20.26
N GLY A 598 -2.80 -18.18 -20.71
CA GLY A 598 -3.12 -18.40 -22.13
C GLY A 598 -3.51 -19.84 -22.50
N ALA A 599 -3.50 -20.78 -21.54
CA ALA A 599 -4.14 -22.09 -21.70
C ALA A 599 -5.66 -21.95 -21.91
N GLU A 600 -6.24 -22.89 -22.65
CA GLU A 600 -7.69 -22.93 -22.85
C GLU A 600 -8.36 -23.24 -21.49
N PRO A 601 -9.41 -22.49 -21.12
CA PRO A 601 -10.05 -22.64 -19.83
C PRO A 601 -10.89 -23.91 -19.81
N GLY A 602 -10.75 -24.69 -18.74
CA GLY A 602 -11.39 -25.98 -18.54
C GLY A 602 -10.54 -27.14 -19.03
N ILE A 603 -10.66 -28.26 -18.33
CA ILE A 603 -10.03 -29.52 -18.71
C ILE A 603 -10.96 -30.28 -19.65
N ASP A 604 -10.49 -30.62 -20.86
CA ASP A 604 -11.21 -31.51 -21.78
C ASP A 604 -10.90 -32.98 -21.45
N THR A 605 -11.87 -33.65 -20.83
CA THR A 605 -11.78 -35.06 -20.44
C THR A 605 -12.02 -36.04 -21.60
N HIS A 606 -12.57 -35.57 -22.72
CA HIS A 606 -12.83 -36.37 -23.93
C HIS A 606 -11.64 -36.41 -24.89
N ALA A 607 -10.61 -35.58 -24.67
CA ALA A 607 -9.42 -35.51 -25.53
C ALA A 607 -8.69 -36.86 -25.66
N GLU A 608 -8.16 -37.14 -26.86
CA GLU A 608 -7.31 -38.31 -27.13
C GLU A 608 -6.08 -38.34 -26.19
N ALA A 609 -5.61 -39.52 -25.81
CA ALA A 609 -4.53 -39.68 -24.82
C ALA A 609 -3.25 -38.90 -25.17
N ASP A 610 -2.95 -38.73 -26.46
CA ASP A 610 -1.78 -37.98 -26.95
C ASP A 610 -1.91 -36.45 -26.81
N LYS A 611 -3.10 -35.94 -26.51
CA LYS A 611 -3.40 -34.50 -26.34
C LYS A 611 -3.52 -34.08 -24.87
N VAL A 612 -3.33 -34.99 -23.92
CA VAL A 612 -3.41 -34.67 -22.49
C VAL A 612 -2.15 -33.88 -22.07
N PRO A 613 -2.31 -32.70 -21.45
CA PRO A 613 -1.19 -31.92 -20.93
C PRO A 613 -0.29 -32.72 -19.98
N PRO A 614 1.05 -32.55 -20.05
CA PRO A 614 1.99 -33.38 -19.29
C PRO A 614 1.86 -33.24 -17.76
N HIS A 615 1.38 -32.11 -17.24
CA HIS A 615 1.13 -31.92 -15.81
C HIS A 615 -0.10 -32.71 -15.30
N LEU A 616 -1.14 -32.88 -16.12
CA LEU A 616 -2.29 -33.72 -15.81
C LEU A 616 -1.92 -35.20 -15.92
N ALA A 617 -1.10 -35.56 -16.91
CA ALA A 617 -0.57 -36.92 -17.02
C ALA A 617 0.36 -37.31 -15.85
N ALA A 618 1.03 -36.33 -15.24
CA ALA A 618 1.87 -36.51 -14.05
C ALA A 618 1.07 -36.57 -12.74
N LEU A 619 -0.18 -36.10 -12.72
CA LEU A 619 -1.08 -36.20 -11.59
C LEU A 619 -1.65 -37.62 -11.50
N LYS A 620 -0.85 -38.53 -10.95
CA LYS A 620 -1.22 -39.92 -10.68
C LYS A 620 -0.97 -40.23 -9.21
N GLU A 621 -2.05 -40.49 -8.50
CA GLU A 621 -2.04 -40.91 -7.09
C GLU A 621 -2.97 -42.12 -6.94
N ALA A 622 -2.68 -42.99 -5.97
CA ALA A 622 -3.60 -44.08 -5.63
C ALA A 622 -4.80 -43.47 -4.91
N CYS A 623 -5.97 -43.50 -5.55
CA CYS A 623 -7.19 -42.96 -5.00
C CYS A 623 -7.97 -44.06 -4.27
N ASP A 624 -8.40 -43.77 -3.05
CA ASP A 624 -9.38 -44.58 -2.33
C ASP A 624 -10.77 -44.00 -2.59
N ILE A 625 -11.66 -44.77 -3.23
CA ILE A 625 -12.95 -44.27 -3.73
C ILE A 625 -14.10 -45.02 -3.07
N ASN A 626 -14.88 -44.31 -2.27
CA ASN A 626 -16.06 -44.83 -1.59
C ASN A 626 -17.34 -44.39 -2.31
N ILE A 627 -18.10 -45.36 -2.84
CA ILE A 627 -19.42 -45.14 -3.45
C ILE A 627 -20.50 -45.62 -2.48
N ILE A 628 -21.33 -44.69 -2.03
CA ILE A 628 -22.32 -44.89 -0.98
C ILE A 628 -23.71 -44.58 -1.56
N ASP A 629 -24.51 -45.62 -1.79
CA ASP A 629 -25.89 -45.52 -2.24
C ASP A 629 -26.83 -45.77 -1.07
N PHE A 630 -27.77 -44.87 -0.82
CA PHE A 630 -28.50 -44.90 0.44
C PHE A 630 -29.95 -44.39 0.28
N SER A 631 -30.90 -45.06 0.95
CA SER A 631 -32.31 -44.65 1.10
C SER A 631 -32.69 -44.42 2.57
N ASP A 632 -33.97 -44.39 2.90
CA ASP A 632 -34.43 -44.36 4.30
C ASP A 632 -34.27 -45.75 4.95
N LYS A 633 -34.22 -46.81 4.15
CA LYS A 633 -34.22 -48.23 4.57
C LYS A 633 -32.84 -48.88 4.49
N ASP A 634 -32.17 -48.83 3.34
CA ASP A 634 -30.92 -49.57 3.09
C ASP A 634 -29.73 -48.68 2.71
N VAL A 635 -28.51 -49.01 3.19
CA VAL A 635 -27.24 -48.38 2.82
C VAL A 635 -26.42 -49.44 2.08
N ARG A 636 -25.91 -49.10 0.90
CA ARG A 636 -24.95 -49.92 0.17
C ARG A 636 -23.65 -49.15 0.02
N ARG A 637 -22.54 -49.79 0.40
CA ARG A 637 -21.19 -49.25 0.31
C ARG A 637 -20.37 -50.10 -0.64
N VAL A 638 -19.67 -49.46 -1.57
CA VAL A 638 -18.75 -50.11 -2.48
C VAL A 638 -17.45 -49.30 -2.46
N GLN A 639 -16.35 -49.98 -2.17
CA GLN A 639 -15.02 -49.41 -2.27
C GLN A 639 -14.43 -49.77 -3.64
N ALA A 640 -13.87 -48.77 -4.31
CA ALA A 640 -13.27 -48.88 -5.62
C ALA A 640 -11.89 -48.21 -5.62
N ASP A 641 -11.05 -48.63 -6.57
CA ASP A 641 -9.74 -48.06 -6.84
C ASP A 641 -9.76 -47.44 -8.24
N ASN A 642 -8.65 -46.81 -8.66
CA ASN A 642 -8.54 -46.13 -9.96
C ASN A 642 -8.98 -47.00 -11.17
N GLU A 643 -8.64 -48.30 -11.17
CA GLU A 643 -8.94 -49.22 -12.29
C GLU A 643 -10.36 -49.80 -12.24
N SER A 644 -10.88 -50.06 -11.04
CA SER A 644 -12.20 -50.70 -10.86
C SER A 644 -13.36 -49.71 -10.94
N LEU A 645 -13.10 -48.41 -10.81
CA LEU A 645 -14.12 -47.36 -10.87
C LEU A 645 -14.98 -47.43 -12.14
N ALA A 646 -14.37 -47.60 -13.32
CA ALA A 646 -15.10 -47.59 -14.59
C ALA A 646 -16.14 -48.72 -14.68
N SER A 647 -15.80 -49.93 -14.23
CA SER A 647 -16.70 -51.08 -14.29
C SER A 647 -17.88 -50.97 -13.31
N PHE A 648 -17.68 -50.35 -12.15
CA PHE A 648 -18.75 -50.06 -11.21
C PHE A 648 -19.66 -48.93 -11.70
N LEU A 649 -19.11 -47.96 -12.41
CA LEU A 649 -19.87 -46.88 -12.98
C LEU A 649 -20.80 -47.37 -14.11
N ASP A 650 -20.47 -48.44 -14.83
CA ASP A 650 -21.37 -49.02 -15.85
C ASP A 650 -22.61 -49.70 -15.24
N MET A 651 -22.61 -50.01 -13.94
CA MET A 651 -23.78 -50.56 -13.25
C MET A 651 -24.79 -49.43 -12.98
N PRO A 652 -26.03 -49.51 -13.51
CA PRO A 652 -27.04 -48.49 -13.26
C PRO A 652 -27.45 -48.47 -11.77
N ARG A 653 -27.77 -47.27 -11.27
CA ARG A 653 -28.31 -47.09 -9.91
C ARG A 653 -29.66 -47.81 -9.80
N THR A 654 -29.82 -48.66 -8.79
CA THR A 654 -31.11 -49.30 -8.47
C THR A 654 -32.11 -48.27 -7.95
N GLU A 655 -33.36 -48.32 -8.41
CA GLU A 655 -34.42 -47.35 -8.06
C GLU A 655 -34.71 -47.29 -6.54
N ASP A 656 -34.37 -48.33 -5.78
CA ASP A 656 -34.56 -48.41 -4.32
C ASP A 656 -33.61 -47.51 -3.51
N LEU A 657 -32.53 -46.99 -4.11
CA LEU A 657 -31.51 -46.16 -3.47
C LEU A 657 -31.40 -44.78 -4.17
N PRO A 658 -32.19 -43.78 -3.73
CA PRO A 658 -32.35 -42.52 -4.44
C PRO A 658 -31.19 -41.54 -4.27
N CYS A 659 -30.34 -41.69 -3.24
CA CYS A 659 -29.21 -40.79 -3.00
C CYS A 659 -27.87 -41.53 -3.19
N ARG A 660 -26.94 -40.93 -3.93
CA ARG A 660 -25.59 -41.46 -4.16
C ARG A 660 -24.53 -40.47 -3.69
N TRP A 661 -23.56 -40.91 -2.92
CA TRP A 661 -22.38 -40.13 -2.55
C TRP A 661 -21.12 -40.88 -2.98
N ILE A 662 -20.33 -40.27 -3.87
CA ILE A 662 -19.00 -40.74 -4.25
C ILE A 662 -17.98 -39.87 -3.53
N SER A 663 -17.15 -40.46 -2.68
CA SER A 663 -16.02 -39.78 -2.06
C SER A 663 -14.72 -40.32 -2.63
N VAL A 664 -13.86 -39.42 -3.08
CA VAL A 664 -12.55 -39.71 -3.68
C VAL A 664 -11.47 -39.12 -2.77
N ASN A 665 -10.61 -39.95 -2.23
CA ASN A 665 -9.46 -39.55 -1.43
C ASN A 665 -8.17 -39.70 -2.25
N GLY A 666 -7.48 -38.59 -2.50
CA GLY A 666 -6.36 -38.51 -3.43
C GLY A 666 -6.79 -37.95 -4.79
N LEU A 667 -5.92 -37.18 -5.43
CA LEU A 667 -6.20 -36.54 -6.71
C LEU A 667 -5.44 -37.23 -7.83
N SER A 668 -6.17 -37.91 -8.72
CA SER A 668 -5.59 -38.59 -9.88
C SER A 668 -6.38 -38.31 -11.15
N TYR A 669 -5.68 -37.97 -12.23
CA TYR A 669 -6.32 -37.51 -13.47
C TYR A 669 -7.14 -38.59 -14.19
N ASP A 670 -6.74 -39.85 -14.08
CA ASP A 670 -7.49 -40.99 -14.61
C ASP A 670 -8.90 -41.11 -13.97
N VAL A 671 -9.00 -40.96 -12.66
CA VAL A 671 -10.26 -40.95 -11.89
C VAL A 671 -11.10 -39.72 -12.25
N ILE A 672 -10.48 -38.54 -12.24
CA ILE A 672 -11.14 -37.27 -12.58
C ILE A 672 -11.71 -37.33 -14.01
N ARG A 673 -10.96 -37.90 -14.96
CA ARG A 673 -11.40 -38.06 -16.35
C ARG A 673 -12.59 -39.00 -16.48
N VAL A 674 -12.58 -40.13 -15.78
CA VAL A 674 -13.68 -41.12 -15.82
C VAL A 674 -14.97 -40.51 -15.25
N LEU A 675 -14.89 -39.86 -14.08
CA LEU A 675 -16.05 -39.21 -13.47
C LEU A 675 -16.52 -38.01 -14.30
N GLY A 676 -15.60 -37.23 -14.83
CA GLY A 676 -15.89 -36.08 -15.70
C GLY A 676 -16.65 -36.47 -16.96
N ASN A 677 -16.18 -37.48 -17.69
CA ASN A 677 -16.82 -37.95 -18.92
C ASN A 677 -18.18 -38.61 -18.68
N LYS A 678 -18.34 -39.30 -17.56
CA LYS A 678 -19.59 -40.01 -17.27
C LYS A 678 -20.71 -39.08 -16.86
N TYR A 679 -20.41 -38.13 -15.99
CA TYR A 679 -21.40 -37.21 -15.42
C TYR A 679 -21.42 -35.85 -16.11
N ASP A 680 -20.72 -35.72 -17.23
CA ASP A 680 -20.55 -34.48 -18.00
C ASP A 680 -20.19 -33.29 -17.09
N LEU A 681 -19.22 -33.52 -16.19
CA LEU A 681 -18.79 -32.50 -15.25
C LEU A 681 -18.10 -31.38 -16.00
N HIS A 682 -18.40 -30.15 -15.62
CA HIS A 682 -17.98 -29.00 -16.39
C HIS A 682 -16.46 -28.86 -16.33
N GLY A 683 -15.81 -28.71 -17.50
CA GLY A 683 -14.34 -28.66 -17.59
C GLY A 683 -13.67 -27.61 -16.69
N LEU A 684 -14.32 -26.46 -16.44
CA LEU A 684 -13.82 -25.43 -15.50
C LEU A 684 -13.84 -25.88 -14.04
N ALA A 685 -14.86 -26.63 -13.63
CA ALA A 685 -14.94 -27.17 -12.28
C ALA A 685 -13.86 -28.23 -12.06
N LEU A 686 -13.57 -29.02 -13.10
CA LEU A 686 -12.45 -29.97 -13.09
C LEU A 686 -11.09 -29.25 -13.06
N GLU A 687 -10.95 -28.12 -13.75
CA GLU A 687 -9.76 -27.27 -13.67
C GLU A 687 -9.53 -26.75 -12.26
N ASP A 688 -10.57 -26.20 -11.61
CA ASP A 688 -10.47 -25.71 -10.22
C ASP A 688 -10.20 -26.83 -9.21
N LEU A 689 -10.73 -28.03 -9.43
CA LEU A 689 -10.44 -29.20 -8.62
C LEU A 689 -8.96 -29.58 -8.65
N VAL A 690 -8.33 -29.52 -9.82
CA VAL A 690 -6.90 -29.87 -9.97
C VAL A 690 -5.98 -28.79 -9.36
N HIS A 691 -6.43 -27.53 -9.32
CA HIS A 691 -5.66 -26.44 -8.73
C HIS A 691 -5.88 -26.32 -7.22
N THR A 692 -4.96 -26.88 -6.41
CA THR A 692 -5.06 -27.01 -4.94
C THR A 692 -4.84 -25.73 -4.10
N HIS A 693 -4.94 -24.55 -4.72
CA HIS A 693 -4.86 -23.23 -4.05
C HIS A 693 -6.02 -22.31 -4.47
N THR A 694 -7.16 -22.89 -4.83
CA THR A 694 -8.35 -22.10 -5.14
C THR A 694 -8.99 -21.59 -3.85
N ARG A 695 -9.67 -20.44 -3.95
CA ARG A 695 -10.39 -19.87 -2.82
C ARG A 695 -11.73 -20.57 -2.67
N THR A 696 -12.17 -20.70 -1.43
CA THR A 696 -13.50 -21.22 -1.08
C THR A 696 -14.62 -20.50 -1.86
N LYS A 697 -15.44 -21.25 -2.61
CA LYS A 697 -16.56 -20.73 -3.45
C LYS A 697 -17.57 -21.82 -3.84
N VAL A 698 -18.74 -21.39 -4.33
CA VAL A 698 -19.75 -22.23 -5.01
C VAL A 698 -20.02 -21.69 -6.41
N ASP A 699 -20.00 -22.55 -7.42
CA ASP A 699 -20.35 -22.27 -8.82
C ASP A 699 -21.51 -23.17 -9.26
N TRP A 700 -22.55 -22.58 -9.86
CA TRP A 700 -23.77 -23.27 -10.30
C TRP A 700 -23.73 -23.54 -11.81
N TYR A 701 -23.85 -24.81 -12.22
CA TYR A 701 -23.98 -25.25 -13.61
C TYR A 701 -25.39 -25.79 -13.88
N ALA A 702 -25.70 -26.05 -15.17
CA ALA A 702 -27.01 -26.53 -15.57
C ALA A 702 -27.40 -27.82 -14.84
N ASP A 703 -26.46 -28.78 -14.75
CA ASP A 703 -26.70 -30.14 -14.23
C ASP A 703 -26.05 -30.41 -12.86
N HIS A 704 -25.14 -29.56 -12.39
CA HIS A 704 -24.45 -29.72 -11.11
C HIS A 704 -24.03 -28.38 -10.46
N ALA A 705 -23.78 -28.37 -9.16
CA ALA A 705 -23.14 -27.29 -8.43
C ALA A 705 -21.75 -27.73 -7.97
N PHE A 706 -20.73 -26.91 -8.23
CA PHE A 706 -19.35 -27.15 -7.80
C PHE A 706 -19.05 -26.29 -6.58
N ILE A 707 -18.56 -26.89 -5.51
CA ILE A 707 -18.24 -26.24 -4.24
C ILE A 707 -16.78 -26.55 -3.96
N VAL A 708 -15.99 -25.56 -3.60
CA VAL A 708 -14.62 -25.76 -3.14
C VAL A 708 -14.43 -25.03 -1.83
N LEU A 709 -13.72 -25.63 -0.88
CA LEU A 709 -13.39 -25.04 0.41
C LEU A 709 -12.07 -25.58 0.96
N THR A 710 -11.51 -24.85 1.93
CA THR A 710 -10.28 -25.22 2.63
C THR A 710 -10.59 -25.96 3.93
N LEU A 711 -9.89 -27.06 4.19
CA LEU A 711 -9.93 -27.83 5.42
C LEU A 711 -8.69 -27.52 6.25
N GLN A 712 -8.88 -27.06 7.50
CA GLN A 712 -7.78 -26.84 8.45
C GLN A 712 -7.82 -27.89 9.55
N LYS A 713 -6.66 -28.49 9.84
CA LYS A 713 -6.54 -29.53 10.87
C LYS A 713 -5.27 -29.34 11.70
N LEU A 714 -5.38 -29.60 13.00
CA LEU A 714 -4.22 -29.63 13.89
C LEU A 714 -3.47 -30.97 13.76
N VAL A 715 -2.17 -30.91 13.49
CA VAL A 715 -1.31 -32.08 13.24
C VAL A 715 -0.03 -31.98 14.05
N ARG A 716 0.61 -33.13 14.31
CA ARG A 716 1.86 -33.21 15.05
C ARG A 716 3.05 -33.43 14.13
N LEU A 717 4.08 -32.60 14.25
CA LEU A 717 5.28 -32.67 13.42
C LEU A 717 6.11 -33.91 13.78
N HIS A 718 6.54 -34.67 12.77
CA HIS A 718 7.38 -35.84 12.99
C HIS A 718 8.84 -35.40 13.19
N GLN A 719 9.42 -35.73 14.35
CA GLN A 719 10.85 -35.57 14.58
C GLN A 719 11.55 -36.89 14.27
N HIS A 720 12.51 -36.85 13.33
CA HIS A 720 13.43 -37.96 13.14
C HIS A 720 14.32 -38.10 14.38
N GLU A 721 13.86 -38.86 15.37
CA GLU A 721 14.73 -39.48 16.35
C GLU A 721 15.48 -40.60 15.62
N GLY A 722 16.79 -40.39 15.43
CA GLY A 722 17.57 -41.16 14.48
C GLY A 722 17.63 -42.66 14.74
N SER A 723 17.69 -43.43 13.65
CA SER A 723 18.71 -44.49 13.49
C SER A 723 19.00 -44.76 12.00
N GLY A 724 20.28 -44.59 11.62
CA GLY A 724 20.97 -45.14 10.43
C GLY A 724 20.82 -44.38 9.09
N GLU A 725 21.84 -43.79 8.44
CA GLU A 725 23.29 -43.70 8.69
C GLU A 725 23.86 -42.33 8.21
N ASN A 726 24.55 -41.66 9.15
CA ASN A 726 25.58 -40.61 9.02
C ASN A 726 25.29 -39.28 8.29
N CYS A 727 25.09 -38.20 9.07
CA CYS A 727 26.23 -37.38 9.55
C CYS A 727 25.78 -36.28 10.54
N ASP A 728 26.61 -36.09 11.58
CA ASP A 728 26.55 -35.17 12.72
C ASP A 728 26.28 -33.70 12.41
N CYS A 729 25.52 -33.05 13.31
CA CYS A 729 26.01 -31.98 14.19
C CYS A 729 25.01 -31.83 15.36
N ASN A 730 25.38 -32.40 16.49
CA ASN A 730 24.87 -32.05 17.82
C ASN A 730 25.36 -30.63 18.14
N ASP A 731 24.50 -29.72 18.61
CA ASP A 731 24.76 -29.11 19.91
C ASP A 731 23.52 -28.43 20.47
N SER A 732 23.36 -28.64 21.76
CA SER A 732 22.28 -28.15 22.60
C SER A 732 22.59 -26.69 22.95
N LEU A 733 21.64 -25.78 22.80
CA LEU A 733 21.80 -24.43 23.36
C LEU A 733 20.93 -24.29 24.60
N THR A 734 21.60 -24.55 25.73
CA THR A 734 21.29 -24.09 27.08
C THR A 734 21.21 -22.55 27.15
N GLU A 735 20.58 -22.07 28.22
CA GLU A 735 20.18 -20.68 28.51
C GLU A 735 21.34 -19.64 28.65
N GLU A 736 22.52 -19.84 28.06
CA GLU A 736 23.69 -18.93 28.20
C GLU A 736 24.04 -18.11 26.94
N ASP A 737 23.30 -18.24 25.83
CA ASP A 737 23.58 -17.54 24.55
C ASP A 737 22.75 -16.26 24.31
N GLU A 738 22.30 -15.58 25.36
CA GLU A 738 21.56 -14.30 25.21
C GLU A 738 22.43 -13.06 24.96
N ASP A 739 23.76 -13.13 25.14
CA ASP A 739 24.62 -11.94 25.18
C ASP A 739 25.62 -11.75 24.02
N ASP A 740 25.65 -12.59 22.98
CA ASP A 740 26.74 -12.59 21.98
C ASP A 740 26.39 -12.07 20.55
N ILE A 741 25.28 -11.34 20.39
CA ILE A 741 24.89 -10.74 19.09
C ILE A 741 25.35 -9.27 18.93
N ASP A 742 25.79 -8.63 20.00
CA ASP A 742 26.25 -7.22 19.97
C ASP A 742 27.74 -7.04 19.59
N ALA A 743 28.51 -8.11 19.39
CA ALA A 743 29.96 -8.05 19.15
C ALA A 743 30.41 -8.27 17.68
N LYS A 744 29.61 -7.87 16.67
CA LYS A 744 29.98 -7.98 15.24
C LYS A 744 29.96 -6.67 14.43
N PHE A 745 30.06 -5.51 15.09
CA PHE A 745 30.40 -4.24 14.41
C PHE A 745 31.73 -3.59 14.84
N GLU A 746 32.48 -4.19 15.76
CA GLU A 746 33.83 -3.73 16.10
C GLU A 746 34.83 -4.88 16.02
N GLU A 747 35.30 -5.19 14.81
CA GLU A 747 36.70 -5.58 14.57
C GLU A 747 36.92 -5.91 13.09
N ARG A 748 37.56 -4.99 12.36
CA ARG A 748 38.79 -5.24 11.57
C ARG A 748 39.05 -4.08 10.61
N SER A 749 39.62 -3.02 11.17
CA SER A 749 40.75 -2.37 10.51
C SER A 749 42.03 -3.01 11.04
N ARG A 750 43.00 -3.20 10.14
CA ARG A 750 44.42 -3.61 10.35
C ARG A 750 44.77 -5.11 10.29
N HIS A 751 45.31 -5.44 9.12
CA HIS A 751 46.50 -6.27 8.83
C HIS A 751 46.95 -7.33 9.84
N SER A 752 47.16 -8.57 9.38
CA SER A 752 48.46 -8.99 8.84
C SER A 752 48.48 -10.50 8.58
N ARG A 753 48.88 -10.87 7.35
CA ARG A 753 49.56 -12.11 6.95
C ARG A 753 49.00 -13.45 7.46
N LYS A 754 48.37 -14.20 6.55
CA LYS A 754 48.84 -15.57 6.24
C LYS A 754 48.36 -16.01 4.86
N TRP A 755 49.36 -16.41 4.10
CA TRP A 755 49.38 -16.74 2.69
C TRP A 755 49.18 -18.27 2.55
N TRP A 756 48.51 -18.67 1.46
CA TRP A 756 48.42 -20.00 0.81
C TRP A 756 47.31 -20.92 1.29
N ARG A 757 46.20 -20.93 0.54
CA ARG A 757 45.54 -22.17 0.05
C ARG A 757 44.50 -21.82 -1.02
N TRP A 758 44.72 -22.26 -2.24
CA TRP A 758 43.71 -22.25 -3.30
C TRP A 758 42.79 -23.45 -3.09
N THR A 759 41.53 -23.19 -2.74
CA THR A 759 40.43 -24.15 -2.81
C THR A 759 39.32 -23.56 -3.66
N LYS A 760 38.87 -24.35 -4.65
CA LYS A 760 37.69 -24.09 -5.49
C LYS A 760 36.52 -23.71 -4.60
N LYS A 761 36.00 -22.50 -4.76
CA LYS A 761 34.79 -22.04 -4.10
C LYS A 761 33.60 -22.76 -4.76
N LYS A 762 33.02 -23.72 -4.04
CA LYS A 762 31.67 -24.25 -4.32
C LYS A 762 30.68 -23.11 -4.07
N GLU A 763 29.75 -22.90 -4.99
CA GLU A 763 28.61 -21.99 -4.77
C GLU A 763 27.84 -22.47 -3.52
N PRO A 764 27.42 -21.56 -2.63
CA PRO A 764 26.64 -21.96 -1.46
C PRO A 764 25.23 -22.37 -1.91
N ASP A 765 24.81 -23.58 -1.54
CA ASP A 765 23.40 -23.99 -1.57
C ASP A 765 22.57 -22.92 -0.84
N THR A 766 21.52 -22.44 -1.50
CA THR A 766 20.72 -21.32 -1.01
C THR A 766 19.74 -21.70 0.10
N LEU A 767 19.49 -22.99 0.35
CA LEU A 767 18.51 -23.48 1.34
C LEU A 767 19.08 -24.62 2.23
N PRO A 768 18.73 -24.66 3.54
CA PRO A 768 19.10 -25.75 4.46
C PRO A 768 18.50 -27.12 4.06
N ARG A 769 19.22 -28.22 4.35
CA ARG A 769 18.89 -29.61 3.94
C ARG A 769 17.51 -30.14 4.38
N TYR A 770 16.94 -29.62 5.46
CA TYR A 770 15.60 -30.01 5.94
C TYR A 770 14.45 -29.26 5.24
N LEU A 771 14.77 -28.24 4.43
CA LEU A 771 13.84 -27.42 3.65
C LEU A 771 13.91 -27.72 2.15
N ASP A 772 14.97 -28.40 1.72
CA ASP A 772 15.23 -28.85 0.35
C ASP A 772 15.86 -30.25 0.43
N ARG A 773 15.01 -31.27 0.64
CA ARG A 773 15.46 -32.66 0.78
C ARG A 773 16.10 -33.17 -0.51
N ASN A 774 15.71 -32.58 -1.65
CA ASN A 774 16.06 -33.03 -3.00
C ASN A 774 17.25 -32.25 -3.61
N ARG A 775 17.73 -31.19 -2.95
CA ARG A 775 18.82 -30.28 -3.37
C ARG A 775 18.59 -29.58 -4.70
N ASP A 776 17.34 -29.21 -4.98
CA ASP A 776 16.97 -28.52 -6.23
C ASP A 776 16.92 -26.98 -6.08
N GLY A 777 17.25 -26.46 -4.90
CA GLY A 777 17.22 -25.03 -4.58
C GLY A 777 15.81 -24.47 -4.40
N LYS A 778 14.79 -25.34 -4.32
CA LYS A 778 13.38 -24.96 -4.10
C LYS A 778 12.92 -25.45 -2.72
N LEU A 779 11.94 -24.74 -2.16
CA LEU A 779 11.31 -25.17 -0.92
C LEU A 779 10.44 -26.40 -1.20
N ASP A 780 10.62 -27.48 -0.44
CA ASP A 780 9.72 -28.63 -0.51
C ASP A 780 8.27 -28.19 -0.21
N GLU A 781 7.32 -28.60 -1.05
CA GLU A 781 5.91 -28.18 -0.93
C GLU A 781 5.22 -28.80 0.30
N PHE A 782 5.65 -30.00 0.71
CA PHE A 782 5.05 -30.77 1.79
C PHE A 782 6.05 -31.09 2.92
N VAL A 783 5.53 -31.22 4.15
CA VAL A 783 6.24 -31.67 5.37
C VAL A 783 5.71 -33.04 5.79
N THR A 784 6.54 -33.89 6.37
CA THR A 784 6.09 -35.15 6.97
C THR A 784 5.53 -34.91 8.37
N ALA A 785 4.26 -35.24 8.59
CA ALA A 785 3.60 -35.13 9.89
C ALA A 785 2.64 -36.30 10.13
N HIS A 786 2.29 -36.47 11.40
CA HIS A 786 1.28 -37.43 11.83
C HIS A 786 -0.12 -36.93 11.44
N ASN A 787 -0.96 -37.81 10.88
CA ASN A 787 -2.31 -37.42 10.44
C ASN A 787 -3.17 -36.87 11.60
N GLY A 788 -2.90 -37.25 12.85
CA GLY A 788 -3.60 -36.71 14.02
C GLY A 788 -2.65 -36.17 15.10
N ILE A 789 -3.21 -35.83 16.26
CA ILE A 789 -2.46 -35.35 17.43
C ILE A 789 -1.67 -36.50 18.11
N SER A 790 -2.07 -37.76 17.85
CA SER A 790 -1.43 -38.96 18.41
C SER A 790 -0.19 -39.39 17.62
N ASP A 791 0.89 -39.70 18.34
CA ASP A 791 2.15 -40.23 17.81
C ASP A 791 2.00 -41.58 17.07
N LYS A 792 0.89 -42.29 17.27
CA LYS A 792 0.60 -43.58 16.60
C LYS A 792 -0.09 -43.43 15.25
N SER A 793 -0.49 -42.22 14.88
CA SER A 793 -1.18 -41.98 13.62
C SER A 793 -0.22 -42.04 12.42
N PRO A 794 -0.67 -42.50 11.24
CA PRO A 794 0.20 -42.71 10.09
C PRO A 794 0.83 -41.39 9.60
N LEU A 795 2.06 -41.48 9.11
CA LEU A 795 2.77 -40.34 8.54
C LEU A 795 2.22 -40.02 7.16
N LYS A 796 1.89 -38.74 6.94
CA LYS A 796 1.45 -38.21 5.65
C LYS A 796 2.28 -36.97 5.29
N ALA A 797 2.37 -36.71 3.99
CA ALA A 797 2.92 -35.46 3.46
C ALA A 797 1.83 -34.39 3.56
N ILE A 798 2.04 -33.38 4.41
CA ILE A 798 1.07 -32.33 4.70
C ILE A 798 1.57 -30.96 4.23
N ARG A 799 0.65 -30.03 3.98
CA ARG A 799 0.98 -28.65 3.69
C ARG A 799 0.66 -27.79 4.92
N THR A 800 1.68 -27.17 5.51
CA THR A 800 1.50 -26.32 6.71
C THR A 800 0.85 -24.99 6.35
N LEU A 801 0.25 -24.32 7.34
CA LEU A 801 -0.38 -23.00 7.20
C LEU A 801 0.52 -22.00 6.46
N GLN A 802 1.80 -21.93 6.86
CA GLN A 802 2.78 -21.04 6.24
C GLN A 802 3.05 -21.44 4.78
N ARG A 803 3.15 -22.73 4.45
CA ARG A 803 3.37 -23.20 3.06
C ARG A 803 2.14 -23.01 2.17
N TYR A 804 0.95 -23.13 2.73
CA TYR A 804 -0.31 -22.89 2.03
C TYR A 804 -0.47 -21.41 1.62
N GLU A 805 -0.11 -20.47 2.50
CA GLU A 805 -0.33 -19.04 2.26
C GLU A 805 0.89 -18.31 1.68
N SER A 806 2.13 -18.72 1.99
CA SER A 806 3.35 -17.91 1.76
C SER A 806 4.32 -18.41 0.69
N ALA A 807 3.84 -19.06 -0.37
CA ALA A 807 4.69 -19.60 -1.45
C ALA A 807 5.42 -18.57 -2.34
N GLN A 808 5.56 -17.31 -1.91
CA GLN A 808 6.32 -16.30 -2.66
C GLN A 808 7.75 -16.18 -2.17
N ILE A 809 8.06 -16.48 -0.90
CA ILE A 809 9.39 -16.27 -0.29
C ILE A 809 9.83 -17.51 0.51
N PRO A 810 10.59 -18.45 -0.09
CA PRO A 810 11.05 -19.67 0.59
C PRO A 810 11.71 -19.44 1.96
N GLU A 811 12.61 -18.44 2.03
CA GLU A 811 13.37 -18.12 3.25
C GLU A 811 12.48 -17.56 4.38
N HIS A 812 11.45 -16.81 4.01
CA HIS A 812 10.49 -16.21 4.96
C HIS A 812 9.54 -17.28 5.46
N THR A 813 9.00 -18.12 4.57
CA THR A 813 8.16 -19.26 4.95
C THR A 813 8.89 -20.16 5.93
N ALA A 814 10.14 -20.51 5.62
CA ALA A 814 10.97 -21.32 6.50
C ALA A 814 11.27 -20.64 7.84
N TRP A 815 11.56 -19.34 7.82
CA TRP A 815 11.82 -18.57 9.04
C TRP A 815 10.57 -18.45 9.92
N MET A 816 9.42 -18.17 9.31
CA MET A 816 8.11 -18.10 9.99
C MET A 816 7.72 -19.46 10.56
N GLU A 817 7.86 -20.54 9.80
CA GLU A 817 7.58 -21.92 10.25
C GLU A 817 8.46 -22.31 11.45
N LYS A 818 9.74 -21.92 11.45
CA LYS A 818 10.66 -22.17 12.57
C LYS A 818 10.33 -21.34 13.82
N GLN A 819 9.77 -20.14 13.65
CA GLN A 819 9.47 -19.22 14.75
C GLN A 819 7.96 -19.20 15.12
N SER A 820 7.19 -20.14 14.57
CA SER A 820 5.76 -20.29 14.84
C SER A 820 5.50 -20.58 16.31
N ALA A 821 4.38 -20.06 16.83
CA ALA A 821 4.03 -20.20 18.23
C ALA A 821 3.73 -21.67 18.64
N LEU A 822 3.34 -22.52 17.70
CA LEU A 822 3.00 -23.93 17.96
C LEU A 822 4.21 -24.87 17.84
N THR A 823 5.33 -24.41 17.29
CA THR A 823 6.52 -25.23 17.04
C THR A 823 7.18 -25.69 18.33
N GLU A 824 7.12 -24.90 19.41
CA GLU A 824 7.62 -25.27 20.75
C GLU A 824 6.93 -26.53 21.29
N GLU A 825 5.63 -26.67 21.03
CA GLU A 825 4.80 -27.82 21.42
C GLU A 825 4.78 -28.96 20.37
N LYS A 826 5.62 -28.86 19.32
CA LYS A 826 5.69 -29.81 18.18
C LYS A 826 4.38 -29.93 17.38
N LEU A 827 3.54 -28.90 17.40
CA LEU A 827 2.27 -28.85 16.69
C LEU A 827 2.36 -27.93 15.46
N ALA A 828 1.52 -28.21 14.47
CA ALA A 828 1.36 -27.36 13.29
C ALA A 828 -0.10 -27.40 12.83
N VAL A 829 -0.49 -26.45 11.98
CA VAL A 829 -1.79 -26.47 11.29
C VAL A 829 -1.58 -26.92 9.85
N SER A 830 -2.24 -28.00 9.46
CA SER A 830 -2.35 -28.49 8.07
C SER A 830 -3.50 -27.79 7.35
N VAL A 831 -3.32 -27.47 6.06
CA VAL A 831 -4.35 -26.88 5.22
C VAL A 831 -4.45 -27.63 3.88
N GLU A 832 -5.65 -28.12 3.55
CA GLU A 832 -5.96 -28.89 2.34
C GLU A 832 -7.16 -28.29 1.59
N GLN A 833 -7.26 -28.52 0.27
CA GLN A 833 -8.45 -28.19 -0.51
C GLN A 833 -9.42 -29.38 -0.59
N VAL A 834 -10.72 -29.10 -0.49
CA VAL A 834 -11.81 -30.06 -0.67
C VAL A 834 -12.75 -29.54 -1.76
N SER A 835 -13.07 -30.37 -2.73
CA SER A 835 -13.98 -30.04 -3.83
C SER A 835 -15.21 -30.95 -3.83
N ILE A 836 -16.39 -30.42 -4.07
CA ILE A 836 -17.67 -31.15 -3.97
C ILE A 836 -18.55 -30.80 -5.17
N PHE A 837 -19.10 -31.79 -5.85
CA PHE A 837 -20.09 -31.66 -6.90
C PHE A 837 -21.44 -32.14 -6.39
N LEU A 838 -22.47 -31.32 -6.49
CA LEU A 838 -23.86 -31.66 -6.20
C LEU A 838 -24.65 -31.71 -7.51
N LEU A 839 -25.06 -32.88 -7.95
CA LEU A 839 -25.76 -33.09 -9.22
C LEU A 839 -27.28 -33.03 -9.04
N SER A 840 -28.00 -32.74 -10.12
CA SER A 840 -29.47 -32.63 -10.13
C SER A 840 -30.21 -33.95 -9.89
N ASP A 841 -29.53 -35.08 -10.05
CA ASP A 841 -30.07 -36.44 -9.87
C ASP A 841 -29.91 -36.98 -8.44
N ASN A 842 -29.77 -36.08 -7.46
CA ASN A 842 -29.59 -36.39 -6.03
C ASN A 842 -28.30 -37.17 -5.75
N MET A 843 -27.20 -36.67 -6.31
CA MET A 843 -25.88 -37.27 -6.19
C MET A 843 -24.83 -36.25 -5.76
N VAL A 844 -23.87 -36.70 -4.94
CA VAL A 844 -22.73 -35.89 -4.47
C VAL A 844 -21.42 -36.58 -4.88
N ILE A 845 -20.45 -35.81 -5.38
CA ILE A 845 -19.08 -36.28 -5.60
C ILE A 845 -18.13 -35.38 -4.81
N SER A 846 -17.44 -35.90 -3.79
CA SER A 846 -16.42 -35.16 -3.02
C SER A 846 -15.01 -35.63 -3.36
N PHE A 847 -14.08 -34.69 -3.52
CA PHE A 847 -12.67 -34.92 -3.72
C PHE A 847 -11.89 -34.29 -2.56
N PHE A 848 -11.10 -35.11 -1.89
CA PHE A 848 -10.19 -34.73 -0.83
C PHE A 848 -8.74 -34.95 -1.28
N GLU A 849 -7.82 -34.06 -0.88
CA GLU A 849 -6.40 -34.27 -1.15
C GLU A 849 -5.85 -35.48 -0.37
N ARG A 850 -5.98 -35.50 0.97
CA ARG A 850 -5.41 -36.56 1.81
C ARG A 850 -6.21 -36.91 3.08
N SER A 851 -7.12 -36.03 3.51
CA SER A 851 -7.81 -36.10 4.80
C SER A 851 -9.27 -36.60 4.73
N ALA A 852 -9.65 -37.36 3.71
CA ALA A 852 -11.05 -37.83 3.57
C ALA A 852 -11.54 -38.65 4.77
N SER A 853 -10.70 -39.53 5.31
CA SER A 853 -11.04 -40.40 6.45
C SER A 853 -11.53 -39.63 7.68
N ASP A 854 -10.98 -38.44 7.93
CA ASP A 854 -11.35 -37.63 9.10
C ASP A 854 -12.72 -36.96 8.97
N VAL A 855 -13.23 -36.84 7.74
CA VAL A 855 -14.53 -36.24 7.41
C VAL A 855 -15.57 -37.31 7.12
N GLU A 856 -15.18 -38.40 6.47
CA GLU A 856 -16.06 -39.50 6.08
C GLU A 856 -16.58 -40.30 7.28
N GLU A 857 -15.71 -40.68 8.22
CA GLU A 857 -16.08 -41.55 9.35
C GLU A 857 -17.27 -41.01 10.17
N PRO A 858 -17.29 -39.73 10.62
CA PRO A 858 -18.43 -39.17 11.35
C PRO A 858 -19.74 -39.13 10.55
N ILE A 859 -19.64 -38.99 9.23
CA ILE A 859 -20.82 -38.93 8.33
C ILE A 859 -21.35 -40.34 8.09
N LEU A 860 -20.46 -41.33 7.93
CA LEU A 860 -20.81 -42.73 7.75
C LEU A 860 -21.51 -43.31 8.99
N GLU A 861 -21.05 -42.98 10.19
CA GLU A 861 -21.73 -43.35 11.44
C GLU A 861 -23.15 -42.76 11.52
N ARG A 862 -23.33 -41.53 11.04
CA ARG A 862 -24.65 -40.88 10.96
C ARG A 862 -25.55 -41.57 9.93
N LEU A 863 -25.00 -42.08 8.82
CA LEU A 863 -25.77 -42.80 7.79
C LEU A 863 -26.15 -44.23 8.20
N ASP A 864 -25.32 -44.92 9.00
CA ASP A 864 -25.64 -46.26 9.51
C ASP A 864 -26.82 -46.27 10.49
N SER A 865 -27.03 -45.14 11.18
CA SER A 865 -28.15 -44.99 12.11
C SER A 865 -29.44 -44.52 11.40
N PRO A 866 -30.52 -45.33 11.36
CA PRO A 866 -31.78 -44.97 10.69
C PRO A 866 -32.56 -43.85 11.41
N ALA A 867 -32.14 -43.45 12.60
CA ALA A 867 -32.77 -42.39 13.38
C ALA A 867 -32.32 -40.98 12.94
N THR A 868 -31.23 -40.85 12.19
CA THR A 868 -30.66 -39.54 11.86
C THR A 868 -31.43 -38.86 10.73
N MET A 869 -31.47 -37.53 10.76
CA MET A 869 -32.09 -36.73 9.71
C MET A 869 -31.32 -36.81 8.39
N LEU A 870 -30.01 -37.05 8.44
CA LEU A 870 -29.17 -37.28 7.26
C LEU A 870 -29.64 -38.51 6.49
N ARG A 871 -29.97 -39.59 7.22
CA ARG A 871 -30.43 -40.85 6.66
C ARG A 871 -31.87 -40.77 6.14
N ARG A 872 -32.78 -40.16 6.90
CA ARG A 872 -34.23 -40.08 6.58
C ARG A 872 -34.58 -39.14 5.44
N SER A 873 -33.80 -38.08 5.26
CA SER A 873 -34.06 -37.08 4.21
C SER A 873 -33.71 -37.57 2.82
N CYS A 874 -32.80 -38.54 2.72
CA CYS A 874 -32.27 -39.08 1.46
C CYS A 874 -31.87 -37.98 0.47
N ASP A 875 -31.29 -36.89 0.99
CA ASP A 875 -31.03 -35.66 0.24
C ASP A 875 -29.53 -35.39 0.15
N ALA A 876 -29.05 -35.29 -1.08
CA ALA A 876 -27.68 -34.93 -1.43
C ALA A 876 -27.27 -33.57 -0.85
N SER A 877 -28.19 -32.60 -0.76
CA SER A 877 -27.92 -31.28 -0.19
C SER A 877 -27.57 -31.35 1.30
N LEU A 878 -28.14 -32.30 2.02
CA LEU A 878 -27.87 -32.50 3.44
C LEU A 878 -26.55 -33.25 3.67
N VAL A 879 -26.13 -34.10 2.73
CA VAL A 879 -24.78 -34.69 2.71
C VAL A 879 -23.72 -33.60 2.53
N VAL A 880 -23.94 -32.66 1.60
CA VAL A 880 -23.06 -31.50 1.42
C VAL A 880 -22.96 -30.68 2.72
N GLN A 881 -24.08 -30.44 3.41
CA GLN A 881 -24.06 -29.76 4.71
C GLN A 881 -23.21 -30.53 5.74
N ALA A 882 -23.39 -31.84 5.85
CA ALA A 882 -22.64 -32.67 6.79
C ALA A 882 -21.12 -32.67 6.52
N ILE A 883 -20.71 -32.63 5.24
CA ILE A 883 -19.29 -32.51 4.86
C ILE A 883 -18.71 -31.18 5.34
N ILE A 884 -19.42 -30.07 5.12
CA ILE A 884 -18.94 -28.74 5.52
C ILE A 884 -18.89 -28.61 7.06
N ASP A 885 -19.89 -29.14 7.76
CA ASP A 885 -19.97 -29.18 9.23
C ASP A 885 -18.75 -29.88 9.84
N ALA A 886 -18.45 -31.09 9.38
CA ALA A 886 -17.30 -31.86 9.83
C ALA A 886 -15.96 -31.12 9.56
N ILE A 887 -15.84 -30.39 8.45
CA ILE A 887 -14.65 -29.58 8.14
C ILE A 887 -14.49 -28.42 9.13
N VAL A 888 -15.58 -27.73 9.49
CA VAL A 888 -15.55 -26.60 10.43
C VAL A 888 -15.21 -27.06 11.84
N ASP A 889 -15.70 -28.24 12.25
CA ASP A 889 -15.44 -28.82 13.57
C ASP A 889 -13.94 -29.14 13.80
N LEU A 890 -13.21 -29.52 12.75
CA LEU A 890 -11.75 -29.72 12.82
C LEU A 890 -10.98 -28.43 13.19
N GLY A 891 -11.62 -27.25 13.09
CA GLY A 891 -11.07 -25.96 13.51
C GLY A 891 -11.07 -25.70 15.01
N VAL A 892 -11.89 -26.40 15.81
CA VAL A 892 -12.03 -26.16 17.26
C VAL A 892 -10.73 -26.41 18.03
N PRO A 893 -10.02 -27.54 17.83
CA PRO A 893 -8.73 -27.79 18.49
C PRO A 893 -7.67 -26.72 18.18
N ILE A 894 -7.69 -26.14 16.98
CA ILE A 894 -6.74 -25.08 16.56
C ILE A 894 -6.94 -23.83 17.42
N LYS A 895 -8.19 -23.39 17.58
CA LYS A 895 -8.54 -22.22 18.41
C LYS A 895 -8.10 -22.40 19.86
N ASP A 896 -8.22 -23.60 20.41
CA ASP A 896 -7.83 -23.85 21.80
C ASP A 896 -6.30 -23.83 21.99
N ALA A 897 -5.52 -24.34 21.02
CA ALA A 897 -4.06 -24.30 21.04
C ALA A 897 -3.51 -22.86 21.00
N TYR A 898 -3.98 -22.03 20.06
CA TYR A 898 -3.54 -20.63 19.96
C TYR A 898 -3.94 -19.79 21.20
N ASN A 899 -5.07 -20.12 21.84
CA ASN A 899 -5.47 -19.49 23.09
C ASN A 899 -4.52 -19.77 24.25
N MET A 900 -3.86 -20.93 24.28
CA MET A 900 -2.87 -21.27 25.30
C MET A 900 -1.58 -20.48 25.09
N CYS A 901 -1.02 -20.47 23.87
CA CYS A 901 0.18 -19.68 23.54
C CYS A 901 0.02 -18.20 23.88
N ARG A 902 -1.17 -17.62 23.64
CA ARG A 902 -1.48 -16.24 24.01
C ARG A 902 -1.31 -15.96 25.51
N LYS A 903 -1.70 -16.92 26.37
CA LYS A 903 -1.61 -16.77 27.84
C LYS A 903 -0.16 -16.84 28.32
N GLU A 904 0.65 -17.69 27.71
CA GLU A 904 2.08 -17.81 28.02
C GLU A 904 2.85 -16.54 27.65
N LEU A 905 2.68 -16.04 26.42
CA LEU A 905 3.28 -14.78 25.99
C LEU A 905 2.87 -13.58 26.87
N GLN A 906 1.66 -13.62 27.45
CA GLN A 906 1.21 -12.59 28.38
C GLN A 906 1.99 -12.62 29.71
N ILE A 907 2.31 -13.81 30.23
CA ILE A 907 3.08 -13.98 31.46
C ILE A 907 4.51 -13.46 31.24
N ASP A 908 5.15 -13.84 30.13
CA ASP A 908 6.52 -13.42 29.80
C ASP A 908 6.64 -11.90 29.65
N ALA A 909 5.64 -11.28 29.00
CA ALA A 909 5.59 -9.82 28.86
C ALA A 909 5.49 -9.08 30.20
N MET A 910 4.90 -9.70 31.22
CA MET A 910 4.73 -9.11 32.55
C MET A 910 5.93 -9.31 33.47
N THR A 911 6.63 -10.45 33.36
CA THR A 911 7.75 -10.80 34.22
C THR A 911 9.05 -10.14 33.74
N ASN A 912 9.44 -10.39 32.48
CA ASN A 912 10.70 -9.92 31.90
C ASN A 912 10.52 -9.48 30.44
N PRO A 913 10.12 -8.21 30.19
CA PRO A 913 9.93 -7.73 28.83
C PRO A 913 11.25 -7.68 28.06
N ASN A 914 11.44 -8.61 27.12
CA ASN A 914 12.58 -8.67 26.20
C ASN A 914 12.12 -8.38 24.75
N THR A 915 13.06 -7.96 23.91
CA THR A 915 12.86 -7.79 22.46
C THR A 915 12.43 -9.09 21.77
N ARG A 916 12.85 -10.24 22.29
CA ARG A 916 12.42 -11.58 21.85
C ARG A 916 10.92 -11.78 22.05
N THR A 917 10.40 -11.48 23.24
CA THR A 917 8.96 -11.54 23.56
C THR A 917 8.13 -10.65 22.63
N SER A 918 8.62 -9.45 22.31
CA SER A 918 7.95 -8.57 21.34
C SER A 918 7.94 -9.15 19.92
N ARG A 919 8.98 -9.89 19.51
CA ARG A 919 9.05 -10.55 18.20
C ARG A 919 8.09 -11.74 18.14
N SER A 920 8.08 -12.60 19.15
CA SER A 920 7.16 -13.75 19.21
C SER A 920 5.69 -13.31 19.20
N LEU A 921 5.37 -12.19 19.87
CA LEU A 921 4.03 -11.60 19.86
C LEU A 921 3.60 -11.08 18.48
N HIS A 922 4.55 -10.54 17.69
CA HIS A 922 4.27 -10.13 16.31
C HIS A 922 4.00 -11.33 15.40
N ILE A 923 4.78 -12.40 15.52
CA ILE A 923 4.61 -13.63 14.74
C ILE A 923 3.27 -14.28 15.08
N PHE A 924 2.93 -14.39 16.37
CA PHE A 924 1.63 -14.88 16.83
C PHE A 924 0.46 -14.10 16.20
N GLY A 925 0.53 -12.77 16.18
CA GLY A 925 -0.50 -11.93 15.56
C GLY A 925 -0.65 -12.21 14.06
N GLU A 926 0.46 -12.39 13.33
CA GLU A 926 0.43 -12.71 11.91
C GLU A 926 -0.23 -14.08 11.63
N GLU A 927 0.04 -15.12 12.43
CA GLU A 927 -0.58 -16.44 12.25
C GLU A 927 -2.08 -16.46 12.54
N VAL A 928 -2.52 -15.71 13.57
CA VAL A 928 -3.94 -15.56 13.88
C VAL A 928 -4.68 -14.86 12.73
N ASP A 929 -4.05 -13.88 12.08
CA ASP A 929 -4.60 -13.23 10.89
C ASP A 929 -4.69 -14.17 9.68
N MET A 930 -3.68 -15.04 9.47
CA MET A 930 -3.70 -16.08 8.43
C MET A 930 -4.88 -17.03 8.59
N LEU A 931 -5.10 -17.55 9.81
CA LEU A 931 -6.23 -18.44 10.10
C LEU A 931 -7.59 -17.76 9.85
N GLN A 932 -7.73 -16.49 10.25
CA GLN A 932 -8.95 -15.73 9.97
C GLN A 932 -9.24 -15.63 8.47
N ASN A 933 -8.21 -15.48 7.63
CA ASN A 933 -8.36 -15.38 6.18
C ASN A 933 -8.88 -16.68 5.54
N LEU A 934 -8.67 -17.84 6.19
CA LEU A 934 -9.15 -19.13 5.74
C LEU A 934 -10.60 -19.43 6.20
N PHE A 935 -10.98 -19.08 7.44
CA PHE A 935 -12.34 -19.32 7.95
C PHE A 935 -13.39 -18.33 7.41
N LYS A 936 -13.05 -17.05 7.21
CA LYS A 936 -13.99 -16.01 6.76
C LYS A 936 -14.71 -16.37 5.44
N PRO A 937 -14.04 -16.93 4.40
CA PRO A 937 -14.71 -17.36 3.17
C PRO A 937 -15.75 -18.48 3.32
N ILE A 938 -15.60 -19.38 4.30
CA ILE A 938 -16.54 -20.49 4.52
C ILE A 938 -17.94 -19.95 4.90
N VAL A 939 -18.00 -18.85 5.64
CA VAL A 939 -19.25 -18.14 5.96
C VAL A 939 -20.00 -17.71 4.69
N HIS A 940 -19.27 -17.22 3.67
CA HIS A 940 -19.88 -16.80 2.40
C HIS A 940 -20.35 -17.98 1.56
N LEU A 941 -19.61 -19.09 1.59
CA LEU A 941 -19.99 -20.36 0.97
C LEU A 941 -21.34 -20.84 1.49
N VAL A 942 -21.47 -20.92 2.82
CA VAL A 942 -22.67 -21.43 3.50
C VAL A 942 -23.87 -20.53 3.25
N ASN A 943 -23.70 -19.20 3.26
CA ASN A 943 -24.78 -18.27 2.88
C ASN A 943 -25.20 -18.42 1.42
N SER A 944 -24.26 -18.66 0.50
CA SER A 944 -24.56 -18.84 -0.94
C SER A 944 -25.36 -20.12 -1.21
N LEU A 945 -25.06 -21.20 -0.46
CA LEU A 945 -25.88 -22.42 -0.48
C LEU A 945 -27.26 -22.14 0.13
N ARG A 946 -27.32 -21.41 1.24
CA ARG A 946 -28.61 -21.11 1.89
C ARG A 946 -29.52 -20.17 1.09
N ASP A 947 -29.00 -19.30 0.23
CA ASP A 947 -29.87 -18.30 -0.42
C ASP A 947 -30.38 -18.74 -1.82
N HIS A 948 -29.93 -19.89 -2.34
CA HIS A 948 -30.29 -20.40 -3.66
C HIS A 948 -31.76 -20.88 -3.74
N ASN A 949 -32.53 -20.37 -4.72
CA ASN A 949 -33.93 -20.73 -5.06
C ASN A 949 -35.01 -20.49 -3.97
N SER A 950 -34.93 -19.39 -3.22
CA SER A 950 -35.76 -19.17 -2.01
C SER A 950 -37.18 -18.57 -2.15
N GLU A 951 -37.76 -18.17 -3.31
CA GLU A 951 -39.19 -17.75 -3.40
C GLU A 951 -39.95 -17.98 -4.76
N PRO A 952 -41.29 -18.22 -4.76
CA PRO A 952 -42.11 -18.59 -5.94
C PRO A 952 -42.81 -17.40 -6.67
N SER A 953 -43.03 -17.52 -7.99
CA SER A 953 -43.57 -16.45 -8.85
C SER A 953 -45.11 -16.33 -8.86
N PRO A 954 -45.72 -15.12 -8.89
CA PRO A 954 -47.17 -14.95 -9.02
C PRO A 954 -47.67 -14.90 -10.47
N ILE A 955 -48.75 -15.64 -10.72
CA ILE A 955 -49.46 -15.88 -12.00
C ILE A 955 -50.03 -14.56 -12.58
N PRO A 956 -49.88 -14.24 -13.89
CA PRO A 956 -50.58 -13.12 -14.51
C PRO A 956 -51.97 -13.52 -15.05
N ALA A 957 -52.97 -12.67 -14.78
CA ALA A 957 -54.37 -12.82 -15.23
C ALA A 957 -54.55 -12.56 -16.75
N PRO A 958 -55.63 -13.10 -17.38
CA PRO A 958 -55.79 -13.11 -18.83
C PRO A 958 -56.43 -11.81 -19.35
N VAL A 959 -55.96 -11.33 -20.51
CA VAL A 959 -56.64 -10.26 -21.29
C VAL A 959 -56.81 -10.72 -22.74
N TRP A 960 -57.97 -10.41 -23.28
CA TRP A 960 -58.65 -11.04 -24.42
C TRP A 960 -58.55 -10.17 -25.70
N THR A 961 -58.11 -10.79 -26.81
CA THR A 961 -58.48 -10.59 -28.25
C THR A 961 -58.21 -9.23 -28.96
N PRO A 962 -58.24 -9.13 -30.32
CA PRO A 962 -58.37 -10.16 -31.38
C PRO A 962 -57.34 -10.06 -32.55
N SER A 963 -57.45 -11.08 -33.40
CA SER A 963 -56.80 -11.46 -34.66
C SER A 963 -56.56 -10.38 -35.74
N PHE A 964 -55.36 -10.43 -36.35
CA PHE A 964 -55.20 -10.19 -37.79
C PHE A 964 -53.95 -10.91 -38.34
N GLU A 965 -54.16 -11.85 -39.26
CA GLU A 965 -53.13 -12.51 -40.08
C GLU A 965 -52.55 -11.55 -41.11
N ARG A 966 -51.22 -11.54 -41.28
CA ARG A 966 -50.55 -11.40 -42.58
C ARG A 966 -49.08 -11.79 -42.54
N GLU A 967 -48.70 -12.59 -43.53
CA GLU A 967 -47.39 -13.13 -43.88
C GLU A 967 -46.23 -12.10 -43.97
N PRO A 968 -44.96 -12.56 -43.94
CA PRO A 968 -43.79 -11.69 -43.86
C PRO A 968 -43.28 -11.30 -45.27
N PRO A 969 -42.72 -10.09 -45.46
CA PRO A 969 -41.88 -9.83 -46.61
C PRO A 969 -40.38 -9.91 -46.26
N LYS A 970 -39.65 -10.49 -47.21
CA LYS A 970 -38.19 -10.63 -47.26
C LYS A 970 -37.48 -9.27 -47.39
N GLN A 971 -36.30 -9.25 -46.78
CA GLN A 971 -35.16 -8.34 -46.92
C GLN A 971 -35.23 -7.20 -47.94
N GLU A 972 -35.01 -5.97 -47.43
CA GLU A 972 -34.28 -4.97 -48.18
C GLU A 972 -33.42 -4.10 -47.25
N SER A 973 -32.11 -4.15 -47.51
CA SER A 973 -31.09 -3.30 -46.97
C SER A 973 -31.34 -1.84 -47.37
N THR A 974 -31.92 -1.04 -46.46
CA THR A 974 -31.84 0.42 -46.56
C THR A 974 -31.34 0.99 -45.23
N THR A 975 -30.04 1.29 -45.24
CA THR A 975 -29.33 2.08 -44.24
C THR A 975 -29.96 3.46 -44.12
N LYS A 976 -30.82 3.69 -43.11
CA LYS A 976 -31.18 5.05 -42.70
C LYS A 976 -29.99 5.70 -41.98
N PRO A 977 -29.56 6.92 -42.38
CA PRO A 977 -28.35 7.53 -41.84
C PRO A 977 -28.58 7.94 -40.39
N SER A 978 -27.65 7.59 -39.51
CA SER A 978 -27.61 8.13 -38.16
C SER A 978 -27.40 9.64 -38.24
N LYS A 979 -28.33 10.42 -37.66
CA LYS A 979 -28.13 11.86 -37.45
C LYS A 979 -26.85 12.04 -36.64
N ARG A 980 -25.80 12.55 -37.30
CA ARG A 980 -24.55 12.97 -36.69
C ARG A 980 -24.66 14.46 -36.35
N ASP A 981 -24.29 14.84 -35.14
CA ASP A 981 -24.01 16.25 -34.83
C ASP A 981 -22.81 16.75 -35.65
N ARG A 982 -22.65 18.07 -35.80
CA ARG A 982 -21.60 18.77 -36.59
C ARG A 982 -20.14 18.35 -36.31
N GLN A 983 -19.90 17.43 -35.37
CA GLN A 983 -18.61 16.90 -34.94
C GLN A 983 -18.47 15.36 -35.08
N GLY A 984 -19.38 14.68 -35.79
CA GLY A 984 -19.11 13.33 -36.32
C GLY A 984 -19.01 12.17 -35.33
N VAL A 985 -19.73 12.17 -34.20
CA VAL A 985 -19.80 11.01 -33.25
C VAL A 985 -21.23 10.41 -33.24
N PRO A 986 -21.41 9.07 -33.16
CA PRO A 986 -22.74 8.45 -33.05
C PRO A 986 -23.33 8.62 -31.64
N ALA A 987 -24.63 8.95 -31.55
CA ALA A 987 -25.36 8.99 -30.29
C ALA A 987 -25.81 7.58 -29.87
N THR A 988 -25.25 7.05 -28.78
CA THR A 988 -25.72 5.79 -28.16
C THR A 988 -26.21 6.07 -26.74
N ASN A 989 -27.52 6.23 -26.58
CA ASN A 989 -28.18 6.05 -25.29
C ASN A 989 -28.64 4.59 -25.20
N ARG A 990 -28.00 3.80 -24.33
CA ARG A 990 -28.53 2.52 -23.83
C ARG A 990 -28.86 2.68 -22.35
N THR A 991 -30.00 2.17 -21.91
CA THR A 991 -30.60 2.44 -20.59
C THR A 991 -30.59 1.18 -19.71
N ILE A 992 -30.66 1.37 -18.38
CA ILE A 992 -30.58 0.33 -17.33
C ILE A 992 -31.70 -0.73 -17.43
N SER A 993 -32.82 -0.43 -18.09
CA SER A 993 -33.88 -1.39 -18.42
C SER A 993 -33.41 -2.54 -19.31
N ASP A 994 -32.39 -2.30 -20.14
CA ASP A 994 -31.82 -3.33 -21.03
C ASP A 994 -30.96 -4.32 -20.24
N PHE A 995 -30.30 -3.90 -19.16
CA PHE A 995 -29.52 -4.77 -18.28
C PHE A 995 -30.40 -5.65 -17.39
N ARG A 996 -31.53 -5.14 -16.90
CA ARG A 996 -32.49 -5.96 -16.14
C ARG A 996 -33.19 -6.98 -17.04
N ARG A 997 -33.44 -6.65 -18.31
CA ARG A 997 -33.91 -7.62 -19.31
C ARG A 997 -32.85 -8.68 -19.62
N ILE A 998 -31.57 -8.32 -19.74
CA ILE A 998 -30.47 -9.27 -20.01
C ILE A 998 -30.10 -10.12 -18.79
N ALA A 999 -30.17 -9.57 -17.56
CA ALA A 999 -29.92 -10.30 -16.31
C ALA A 999 -31.09 -11.22 -15.94
N LYS A 1000 -32.33 -10.78 -16.16
CA LYS A 1000 -33.51 -11.65 -16.03
C LYS A 1000 -33.53 -12.74 -17.11
N ALA A 1001 -33.12 -12.41 -18.34
CA ALA A 1001 -32.87 -13.40 -19.40
C ALA A 1001 -31.65 -14.32 -19.17
N ARG A 1002 -30.79 -14.05 -18.17
CA ARG A 1002 -29.71 -14.95 -17.72
C ARG A 1002 -30.13 -15.84 -16.56
N ALA A 1003 -30.99 -15.33 -15.66
CA ALA A 1003 -31.71 -16.13 -14.68
C ALA A 1003 -32.71 -17.12 -15.32
N ASP A 1004 -33.08 -16.87 -16.58
CA ASP A 1004 -33.83 -17.83 -17.41
C ASP A 1004 -32.98 -19.02 -17.91
N THR A 1005 -31.70 -19.13 -17.50
CA THR A 1005 -30.95 -20.42 -17.58
C THR A 1005 -31.28 -21.20 -16.32
N ALA A 1006 -32.45 -21.84 -16.28
CA ALA A 1006 -32.89 -22.63 -15.13
C ALA A 1006 -31.87 -23.75 -14.85
N THR A 1007 -31.13 -23.65 -13.72
CA THR A 1007 -30.35 -24.77 -13.19
C THR A 1007 -31.31 -25.81 -12.62
N SER A 1008 -31.08 -27.08 -12.91
CA SER A 1008 -31.94 -28.17 -12.42
C SER A 1008 -31.63 -28.55 -10.96
N VAL A 1009 -30.48 -28.12 -10.44
CA VAL A 1009 -30.05 -28.35 -9.05
C VAL A 1009 -30.81 -27.44 -8.09
N THR A 1010 -31.45 -28.02 -7.07
CA THR A 1010 -32.17 -27.27 -6.03
C THR A 1010 -31.65 -27.68 -4.66
N ILE A 1011 -31.60 -26.73 -3.73
CA ILE A 1011 -31.29 -27.01 -2.31
C ILE A 1011 -32.60 -27.20 -1.57
N THR A 1012 -32.69 -28.27 -0.80
CA THR A 1012 -33.92 -28.61 -0.08
C THR A 1012 -34.16 -27.62 1.09
N PRO A 1013 -35.41 -27.21 1.36
CA PRO A 1013 -35.80 -26.39 2.52
C PRO A 1013 -35.22 -26.86 3.86
N LEU A 1014 -35.06 -28.17 4.03
CA LEU A 1014 -34.45 -28.77 5.22
C LEU A 1014 -32.95 -28.45 5.31
N ALA A 1015 -32.20 -28.54 4.22
CA ALA A 1015 -30.78 -28.22 4.19
C ALA A 1015 -30.54 -26.73 4.51
N HIS A 1016 -31.43 -25.82 4.07
CA HIS A 1016 -31.37 -24.40 4.41
C HIS A 1016 -31.34 -24.12 5.92
N THR A 1017 -32.09 -24.88 6.73
CA THR A 1017 -32.09 -24.70 8.19
C THR A 1017 -30.78 -25.16 8.83
N TYR A 1018 -30.22 -26.28 8.38
CA TYR A 1018 -28.97 -26.83 8.94
C TYR A 1018 -27.72 -26.04 8.52
N PHE A 1019 -27.72 -25.43 7.34
CA PHE A 1019 -26.68 -24.47 6.97
C PHE A 1019 -26.61 -23.26 7.93
N GLY A 1020 -27.69 -22.91 8.63
CA GLY A 1020 -27.69 -21.88 9.65
C GLY A 1020 -26.80 -22.22 10.86
N ASP A 1021 -26.75 -23.49 11.26
CA ASP A 1021 -25.98 -23.95 12.43
C ASP A 1021 -24.47 -23.92 12.14
N VAL A 1022 -24.08 -24.45 10.97
CA VAL A 1022 -22.69 -24.39 10.46
C VAL A 1022 -22.19 -22.94 10.39
N LEU A 1023 -23.06 -22.02 9.99
CA LEU A 1023 -22.76 -20.59 9.90
C LEU A 1023 -22.43 -20.01 11.28
N ASP A 1024 -23.22 -20.34 12.30
CA ASP A 1024 -23.02 -19.87 13.67
C ASP A 1024 -21.71 -20.42 14.28
N HIS A 1025 -21.37 -21.67 14.01
CA HIS A 1025 -20.09 -22.26 14.40
C HIS A 1025 -18.90 -21.53 13.75
N CYS A 1026 -18.97 -21.22 12.45
CA CYS A 1026 -17.95 -20.42 11.77
C CYS A 1026 -17.78 -19.02 12.39
N ILE A 1027 -18.88 -18.32 12.66
CA ILE A 1027 -18.86 -16.96 13.24
C ILE A 1027 -18.25 -16.97 14.64
N THR A 1028 -18.57 -17.98 15.44
CA THR A 1028 -18.03 -18.16 16.80
C THR A 1028 -16.51 -18.36 16.75
N MET A 1029 -16.02 -19.17 15.81
CA MET A 1029 -14.59 -19.38 15.59
C MET A 1029 -13.85 -18.09 15.25
N ILE A 1030 -14.38 -17.32 14.29
CA ILE A 1030 -13.78 -16.07 13.83
C ILE A 1030 -13.72 -15.05 14.98
N SER A 1031 -14.79 -14.94 15.76
CA SER A 1031 -14.86 -14.00 16.89
C SER A 1031 -13.80 -14.30 17.96
N ALA A 1032 -13.52 -15.58 18.21
CA ALA A 1032 -12.47 -16.00 19.13
C ALA A 1032 -11.07 -15.60 18.62
N LEU A 1033 -10.78 -15.80 17.33
CA LEU A 1033 -9.51 -15.39 16.73
C LEU A 1033 -9.31 -13.87 16.77
N GLU A 1034 -10.34 -13.07 16.45
CA GLU A 1034 -10.29 -11.60 16.52
C GLU A 1034 -10.01 -11.08 17.94
N GLN A 1035 -10.54 -11.76 18.97
CA GLN A 1035 -10.26 -11.44 20.36
C GLN A 1035 -8.79 -11.70 20.73
N MET A 1036 -8.17 -12.75 20.18
CA MET A 1036 -6.76 -13.07 20.44
C MET A 1036 -5.82 -12.01 19.85
N ASP A 1037 -6.08 -11.55 18.63
CA ASP A 1037 -5.29 -10.47 18.00
C ASP A 1037 -5.39 -9.14 18.79
N ALA A 1038 -6.61 -8.76 19.20
CA ALA A 1038 -6.79 -7.56 20.03
C ALA A 1038 -6.03 -7.66 21.37
N SER A 1039 -5.99 -8.85 21.97
CA SER A 1039 -5.22 -9.11 23.19
C SER A 1039 -3.71 -9.00 22.95
N ALA A 1040 -3.19 -9.48 21.82
CA ALA A 1040 -1.76 -9.37 21.49
C ALA A 1040 -1.31 -7.90 21.40
N ASN A 1041 -2.11 -7.05 20.74
CA ASN A 1041 -1.84 -5.61 20.64
C ASN A 1041 -1.79 -4.91 22.02
N ASN A 1042 -2.63 -5.34 22.97
CA ASN A 1042 -2.62 -4.82 24.34
C ASN A 1042 -1.35 -5.23 25.10
N ILE A 1043 -0.91 -6.48 24.95
CA ILE A 1043 0.34 -6.99 25.56
C ILE A 1043 1.55 -6.22 25.01
N SER A 1044 1.59 -5.94 23.71
CA SER A 1044 2.64 -5.12 23.10
C SER A 1044 2.73 -3.72 23.73
N THR A 1045 1.58 -3.07 23.94
CA THR A 1045 1.53 -1.75 24.60
C THR A 1045 2.02 -1.81 26.04
N LEU A 1046 1.71 -2.88 26.78
CA LEU A 1046 2.19 -3.09 28.14
C LEU A 1046 3.72 -3.19 28.19
N ILE A 1047 4.33 -3.92 27.25
CA ILE A 1047 5.80 -4.04 27.13
C ILE A 1047 6.44 -2.65 26.98
N PHE A 1048 5.95 -1.82 26.04
CA PHE A 1048 6.52 -0.48 25.82
C PHE A 1048 6.40 0.42 27.04
N ASN A 1049 5.29 0.36 27.77
CA ASN A 1049 5.12 1.12 29.01
C ASN A 1049 6.11 0.68 30.09
N THR A 1050 6.32 -0.62 30.25
CA THR A 1050 7.25 -1.18 31.23
C THR A 1050 8.71 -0.85 30.88
N VAL A 1051 9.09 -0.94 29.60
CA VAL A 1051 10.42 -0.53 29.11
C VAL A 1051 10.63 0.98 29.28
N GLY A 1052 9.61 1.79 28.98
CA GLY A 1052 9.63 3.24 29.22
C GLY A 1052 9.89 3.57 30.71
N ALA A 1053 9.27 2.83 31.62
CA ALA A 1053 9.50 3.00 33.06
C ALA A 1053 10.94 2.62 33.46
N ARG A 1054 11.48 1.50 32.96
CA ARG A 1054 12.87 1.08 33.23
C ARG A 1054 13.89 2.08 32.67
N THR A 1055 13.71 2.54 31.42
CA THR A 1055 14.60 3.53 30.80
C THR A 1055 14.62 4.85 31.55
N ASN A 1056 13.46 5.30 32.05
CA ASN A 1056 13.40 6.50 32.89
C ASN A 1056 14.21 6.33 34.19
N ASN A 1057 14.14 5.15 34.82
CA ASN A 1057 14.97 4.85 35.99
C ASN A 1057 16.47 4.85 35.65
N PHE A 1058 16.87 4.30 34.50
CA PHE A 1058 18.28 4.36 34.05
C PHE A 1058 18.74 5.79 33.76
N MET A 1059 17.90 6.61 33.10
CA MET A 1059 18.19 8.03 32.86
C MET A 1059 18.39 8.80 34.16
N MET A 1060 17.59 8.50 35.18
CA MET A 1060 17.75 9.08 36.51
C MET A 1060 19.11 8.70 37.12
N ILE A 1061 19.50 7.42 37.05
CA ILE A 1061 20.80 6.97 37.57
C ILE A 1061 21.97 7.65 36.82
N LEU A 1062 21.93 7.70 35.49
CA LEU A 1062 22.97 8.33 34.67
C LEU A 1062 23.09 9.84 34.92
N ALA A 1063 21.95 10.52 35.08
CA ALA A 1063 21.92 11.94 35.41
C ALA A 1063 22.60 12.21 36.76
N VAL A 1064 22.32 11.39 37.77
CA VAL A 1064 22.96 11.49 39.10
C VAL A 1064 24.48 11.32 38.98
N VAL A 1065 24.94 10.31 38.21
CA VAL A 1065 26.37 10.09 37.94
C VAL A 1065 27.00 11.30 37.24
N THR A 1066 26.33 11.84 36.21
CA THR A 1066 26.85 12.96 35.40
C THR A 1066 26.94 14.25 36.21
N VAL A 1067 25.94 14.54 37.03
CA VAL A 1067 25.92 15.72 37.92
C VAL A 1067 27.06 15.62 38.95
N PHE A 1068 27.41 14.42 39.40
CA PHE A 1068 28.53 14.21 40.30
C PHE A 1068 29.89 14.44 39.62
N PHE A 1069 30.11 13.90 38.42
CA PHE A 1069 31.42 13.94 37.77
C PHE A 1069 31.70 15.21 36.94
N ALA A 1070 30.69 15.87 36.37
CA ALA A 1070 30.92 17.02 35.47
C ALA A 1070 31.71 18.18 36.12
N PRO A 1071 31.45 18.60 37.38
CA PRO A 1071 32.26 19.62 38.04
C PRO A 1071 33.68 19.16 38.33
N LEU A 1072 33.85 17.88 38.69
CA LEU A 1072 35.17 17.30 38.94
C LEU A 1072 36.02 17.29 37.66
N THR A 1073 35.42 16.93 36.54
CA THR A 1073 36.06 16.96 35.21
C THR A 1073 36.41 18.38 34.81
N PHE A 1074 35.58 19.38 35.12
CA PHE A 1074 35.88 20.79 34.85
C PHE A 1074 37.10 21.29 35.65
N ILE A 1075 37.15 20.99 36.95
CA ILE A 1075 38.29 21.38 37.80
C ILE A 1075 39.56 20.67 37.31
N SER A 1076 39.49 19.37 37.02
CA SER A 1076 40.61 18.62 36.44
C SER A 1076 41.07 19.20 35.09
N GLY A 1077 40.14 19.60 34.22
CA GLY A 1077 40.45 20.20 32.92
C GLY A 1077 41.12 21.57 33.04
N TYR A 1078 40.69 22.41 33.98
CA TYR A 1078 41.30 23.73 34.23
C TYR A 1078 42.77 23.60 34.66
N PHE A 1079 43.07 22.68 35.57
CA PHE A 1079 44.45 22.45 36.03
C PHE A 1079 45.29 21.59 35.06
N GLY A 1080 44.68 20.95 34.07
CA GLY A 1080 45.35 20.23 32.98
C GLY A 1080 45.79 21.11 31.81
N MET A 1081 45.59 22.43 31.87
CA MET A 1081 45.98 23.36 30.79
C MET A 1081 47.47 23.73 30.83
N ASN A 1082 48.14 23.72 29.68
CA ASN A 1082 49.58 24.00 29.55
C ASN A 1082 49.91 25.51 29.48
N PHE A 1083 49.62 26.28 30.52
CA PHE A 1083 49.99 27.72 30.60
C PHE A 1083 51.19 27.94 31.54
N SER A 1084 52.13 28.82 31.16
CA SER A 1084 53.39 29.05 31.87
C SER A 1084 53.41 30.25 32.85
N SER A 1085 52.35 31.06 32.92
CA SER A 1085 52.22 32.09 33.96
C SER A 1085 50.76 32.38 34.33
N GLY A 1086 50.44 32.23 35.62
CA GLY A 1086 49.11 32.47 36.20
C GLY A 1086 49.15 32.31 37.73
N ALA A 1087 48.31 33.07 38.45
CA ALA A 1087 48.23 33.02 39.91
C ALA A 1087 47.71 31.65 40.37
N GLY A 1088 48.62 30.80 40.88
CA GLY A 1088 48.33 29.43 41.34
C GLY A 1088 49.32 28.35 40.87
N LEU A 1089 50.21 28.65 39.92
CA LEU A 1089 51.10 27.64 39.30
C LEU A 1089 52.46 27.41 40.01
N ALA A 1090 52.73 28.06 41.15
CA ALA A 1090 53.97 27.83 41.88
C ALA A 1090 54.00 26.49 42.66
N HIS A 1091 52.82 25.96 43.07
CA HIS A 1091 52.65 24.64 43.71
C HIS A 1091 51.41 23.91 43.16
N PRO A 1092 51.51 23.30 41.96
CA PRO A 1092 50.33 22.82 41.21
C PRO A 1092 49.49 21.75 41.92
N PHE A 1093 50.13 20.81 42.61
CA PHE A 1093 49.42 19.68 43.23
C PHE A 1093 48.73 20.02 44.55
N ALA A 1094 49.37 20.83 45.41
CA ALA A 1094 48.80 21.18 46.71
C ALA A 1094 47.59 22.12 46.55
N PHE A 1095 47.66 23.09 45.64
CA PHE A 1095 46.57 24.04 45.40
C PHE A 1095 45.35 23.38 44.75
N PHE A 1096 45.55 22.38 43.88
CA PHE A 1096 44.47 21.59 43.29
C PHE A 1096 43.60 20.92 44.37
N TRP A 1097 44.21 20.19 45.31
CA TRP A 1097 43.46 19.46 46.35
C TRP A 1097 42.79 20.38 47.37
N VAL A 1098 43.38 21.55 47.66
CA VAL A 1098 42.78 22.57 48.53
C VAL A 1098 41.50 23.15 47.93
N VAL A 1099 41.38 23.23 46.60
CA VAL A 1099 40.16 23.71 45.92
C VAL A 1099 39.19 22.56 45.62
N ALA A 1100 39.69 21.39 45.23
CA ALA A 1100 38.88 20.26 44.79
C ALA A 1100 38.08 19.60 45.94
N ILE A 1101 38.67 19.42 47.12
CA ILE A 1101 37.99 18.73 48.23
C ILE A 1101 36.81 19.54 48.80
N PRO A 1102 36.95 20.86 49.10
CA PRO A 1102 35.83 21.64 49.62
C PRO A 1102 34.72 21.85 48.59
N SER A 1103 35.07 22.02 47.31
CA SER A 1103 34.09 22.15 46.23
C SER A 1103 33.31 20.85 46.02
N LEU A 1104 33.95 19.68 46.09
CA LEU A 1104 33.28 18.38 46.00
C LEU A 1104 32.30 18.14 47.15
N ILE A 1105 32.70 18.45 48.39
CA ILE A 1105 31.84 18.30 49.58
C ILE A 1105 30.63 19.24 49.49
N ALA A 1106 30.85 20.50 49.09
CA ALA A 1106 29.76 21.47 48.90
C ALA A 1106 28.78 21.04 47.80
N PHE A 1107 29.29 20.50 46.69
CA PHE A 1107 28.45 20.01 45.58
C PHE A 1107 27.67 18.75 45.97
N MET A 1108 28.30 17.82 46.69
CA MET A 1108 27.62 16.63 47.21
C MET A 1108 26.47 17.01 48.14
N LEU A 1109 26.69 17.93 49.08
CA LEU A 1109 25.63 18.40 49.97
C LEU A 1109 24.50 19.13 49.22
N LEU A 1110 24.81 19.84 48.14
CA LEU A 1110 23.81 20.51 47.29
C LEU A 1110 22.95 19.49 46.52
N VAL A 1111 23.58 18.48 45.90
CA VAL A 1111 22.87 17.43 45.14
C VAL A 1111 22.05 16.55 46.08
N PHE A 1112 22.63 16.11 47.21
CA PHE A 1112 21.89 15.38 48.23
C PHE A 1112 20.74 16.22 48.77
N GLY A 1113 20.98 17.52 49.01
CA GLY A 1113 19.96 18.48 49.41
C GLY A 1113 18.81 18.58 48.41
N PHE A 1114 19.10 18.66 47.12
CA PHE A 1114 18.08 18.78 46.06
C PHE A 1114 17.30 17.48 45.84
N MET A 1115 17.95 16.30 45.84
CA MET A 1115 17.27 15.01 45.73
C MET A 1115 16.45 14.65 46.98
N LEU A 1116 16.96 14.98 48.18
CA LEU A 1116 16.18 14.80 49.40
C LEU A 1116 15.07 15.84 49.52
N TRP A 1117 15.21 17.04 48.94
CA TRP A 1117 14.16 18.07 49.01
C TRP A 1117 12.85 17.58 48.39
N ASP A 1118 12.91 16.89 47.24
CA ASP A 1118 11.72 16.31 46.61
C ASP A 1118 11.15 15.16 47.44
N ASN A 1119 11.99 14.29 48.00
CA ASN A 1119 11.55 13.22 48.90
C ASN A 1119 11.00 13.73 50.25
N ILE A 1120 11.53 14.85 50.76
CA ILE A 1120 11.09 15.54 51.98
C ILE A 1120 9.79 16.30 51.70
N GLN A 1121 9.64 16.93 50.53
CA GLN A 1121 8.38 17.51 50.07
C GLN A 1121 7.32 16.44 49.89
N ASP A 1122 7.65 15.30 49.30
CA ASP A 1122 6.73 14.16 49.16
C ASP A 1122 6.37 13.56 50.52
N TRP A 1123 7.32 13.46 51.45
CA TRP A 1123 7.09 12.98 52.81
C TRP A 1123 6.24 13.97 53.64
N LEU A 1124 6.48 15.27 53.51
CA LEU A 1124 5.68 16.35 54.11
C LEU A 1124 4.28 16.43 53.48
N ALA A 1125 4.16 16.26 52.16
CA ALA A 1125 2.91 16.22 51.44
C ALA A 1125 2.09 14.97 51.82
N ARG A 1126 2.72 13.80 51.98
CA ARG A 1126 2.07 12.57 52.46
C ARG A 1126 1.62 12.70 53.93
N ARG A 1127 2.36 13.43 54.78
CA ARG A 1127 1.92 13.78 56.15
C ARG A 1127 0.76 14.79 56.15
N GLY A 1128 0.80 15.81 55.29
CA GLY A 1128 -0.27 16.80 55.11
C GLY A 1128 -1.56 16.19 54.54
N LEU A 1129 -1.43 15.29 53.55
CA LEU A 1129 -2.55 14.54 52.97
C LEU A 1129 -3.15 13.53 53.97
N LYS A 1130 -2.35 12.81 54.76
CA LYS A 1130 -2.88 11.95 55.85
C LYS A 1130 -3.66 12.76 56.89
N ALA A 1131 -3.22 13.98 57.25
CA ALA A 1131 -3.95 14.86 58.15
C ALA A 1131 -5.27 15.40 57.53
N HIS A 1132 -5.28 15.67 56.22
CA HIS A 1132 -6.45 16.17 55.50
C HIS A 1132 -7.50 15.08 55.22
N TRP A 1133 -7.06 13.84 54.97
CA TRP A 1133 -7.94 12.67 54.78
C TRP A 1133 -8.53 12.19 56.12
N GLY A 1134 -7.77 12.26 57.21
CA GLY A 1134 -8.29 11.99 58.56
C GLY A 1134 -9.40 12.95 59.02
N ARG A 1135 -9.31 14.24 58.66
CA ARG A 1135 -10.37 15.25 58.96
C ARG A 1135 -11.62 15.07 58.08
N ARG A 1136 -11.47 14.74 56.80
CA ARG A 1136 -12.61 14.47 55.89
C ARG A 1136 -13.33 13.15 56.19
N ALA A 1137 -12.61 12.10 56.58
CA ALA A 1137 -13.21 10.83 56.99
C ALA A 1137 -14.02 10.93 58.29
N ARG A 1138 -13.65 11.84 59.21
CA ARG A 1138 -14.45 12.16 60.41
C ARG A 1138 -15.68 13.01 60.08
N ALA A 1139 -15.56 13.98 59.15
CA ALA A 1139 -16.68 14.82 58.74
C ALA A 1139 -17.74 14.10 57.89
N SER A 1140 -17.36 13.06 57.13
CA SER A 1140 -18.33 12.25 56.34
C SER A 1140 -19.01 11.16 57.17
N ARG A 1141 -18.40 10.71 58.27
CA ARG A 1141 -18.98 9.72 59.19
C ARG A 1141 -20.06 10.33 60.10
N ASN A 1142 -19.92 11.60 60.48
CA ASN A 1142 -20.92 12.36 61.25
C ASN A 1142 -22.10 12.91 60.41
N ARG A 1143 -22.11 12.72 59.09
CA ARG A 1143 -23.27 13.07 58.22
C ARG A 1143 -24.05 11.83 57.73
N ARG A 1144 -23.62 10.64 58.15
CA ARG A 1144 -24.29 9.34 57.88
C ARG A 1144 -24.65 8.59 59.17
N GLN A 1145 -24.48 9.23 60.32
CA GLN A 1145 -25.29 9.06 61.52
C GLN A 1145 -26.26 10.24 61.57
#